data_AF-A0A2N2PTB4-F1
#
_entry.id   AF-A0A2N2PTB4-F1
#
_cell.length_a   1.000
_cell.length_b   1.000
_cell.length_c   1.000
_cell.angle_alpha   90.00
_cell.angle_beta   90.00
_cell.angle_gamma   90.00
#
_symmetry.space_group_name_H-M   'P 1'
#
loop_
_entity.id
_entity.type
_entity.pdbx_description
1 polymer ?
#
loop_
_entity_poly.entity_id
_entity_poly.type
_entity_poly.pdbx_seq_one_letter_code
_entity_poly.pdbx_strand_id
1 'polypeptide(L)'
;MAQRPGQMGHRRQERGHPGFATGPGPQIRLGGCHSGENAARRPQPAPSRAHPTDAGPYARGDRHQPHQVRRDRAHRQRRVCRVLSQIRPGPHGLSDQRCVRAPRQRAEDAGLAAADRRRIPRRAGASGPLEPQITDITQQLPRRPGELITRPADQIQFIVINHTAVRPAVGANRVAQAQLARWPGIVSQYFVTENGQIQQTNPMDEVVTRDQNWIYNGVNVYVAGNFDETIPSAAQLDALAQLCAWLLYTYNLPEDALRGVSEFIVTRSPGLQWLSGQRWKDKLLERVRAVPAGPTQPSTPGPQTDSQTVAALRSQIEALQSQILDLQAQLTDAEGRNAVLQAQLDAYLKGSGGAPGKAPQPPITDITLQLPRNPASLKARTAPADAGATIKYLVFNHTAVDSSVGVERVATAHQSRWGAILYQYFITGDGAILQTNALDQVVDLNQPWIAQGINIAVAGNFTAQVPSDAQLQAAAQLSAWLMQEHAIPSENVKGVSEFINSQSPGAQWMTGRKWKETLLTRIAAVQSSAPPPPTPTTPTDSIALTALRAHVSQLEAALRRAEASITALTQERDALRQQIGSGTGNVTELNRQIQALNEQMRASTAEKATLTQQIQALNTDKTTLTKQAQTFNADKTALNGQLTAANQELATLKQKVQGLETTIKQYQTGGVTPGTPTTVPAPDITDIVDKLPVHATLKYDRRTLDKITHIALHHSAAPANVTPERVAAYHVSKDWPGIGYHFYVEPDGTIYQTNRLETVSYQVYQQNHYSIGICVSGDFTGVTPTPLQIERTGHLVAWLMQKLNIPIANVCGHKEFPQNATTCPGGDWLAGKKWKETLVTRIKGVQAGQMQMMTKSIGHYMLFWQRQDAWAKEDWEAAANYFARFRPTAGFSPDDARNAEYVTIVGGVAGVSYETEQALTGVGCKVERLAGVNFADTKRMLDDLAQTGRRFKTFSV
;
A
#
# COMPACT_ATOMS: atom_id res chain seq x y z
N MET A 1 -19.40 64.03 37.80
CA MET A 1 -20.87 63.78 37.80
C MET A 1 -21.02 62.26 37.72
N ALA A 2 -21.45 61.55 38.77
CA ALA A 2 -22.83 61.42 39.28
C ALA A 2 -23.67 60.49 38.37
N GLN A 3 -24.40 59.47 38.84
CA GLN A 3 -24.92 59.15 40.20
C GLN A 3 -24.81 57.63 40.56
N ARG A 4 -25.22 57.24 41.79
CA ARG A 4 -25.58 55.85 42.22
C ARG A 4 -27.13 55.72 42.30
N PRO A 5 -27.73 54.50 42.33
CA PRO A 5 -27.88 53.65 43.54
C PRO A 5 -27.55 52.15 43.27
N GLY A 6 -27.53 51.19 44.21
CA GLY A 6 -27.62 51.25 45.69
C GLY A 6 -27.95 49.87 46.33
N GLN A 7 -27.23 49.47 47.40
CA GLN A 7 -27.45 48.29 48.31
C GLN A 7 -27.34 46.89 47.63
N MET A 8 -26.72 45.81 48.17
CA MET A 8 -26.51 45.22 49.51
C MET A 8 -27.78 44.65 50.18
N GLY A 9 -27.81 43.44 50.74
CA GLY A 9 -26.81 42.36 50.80
C GLY A 9 -26.94 41.52 52.09
N HIS A 10 -26.38 40.31 52.15
CA HIS A 10 -26.21 39.57 53.42
C HIS A 10 -24.98 38.65 53.42
N ARG A 11 -24.22 38.69 54.51
CA ARG A 11 -23.22 37.68 54.91
C ARG A 11 -23.64 37.06 56.25
N ARG A 12 -23.18 35.83 56.52
CA ARG A 12 -22.57 35.49 57.81
C ARG A 12 -21.53 34.38 57.64
N GLN A 13 -20.61 34.29 58.59
CA GLN A 13 -19.43 33.43 58.61
C GLN A 13 -19.08 33.15 60.10
N GLU A 14 -17.99 32.41 60.36
CA GLU A 14 -17.40 32.13 61.69
C GLU A 14 -18.12 31.05 62.55
N ARG A 15 -17.47 30.26 63.42
CA ARG A 15 -16.02 29.93 63.68
C ARG A 15 -15.95 28.62 64.51
N GLY A 16 -14.84 27.85 64.49
CA GLY A 16 -14.64 26.70 65.41
C GLY A 16 -13.40 25.80 65.15
N HIS A 17 -12.77 25.26 66.22
CA HIS A 17 -11.53 24.45 66.32
C HIS A 17 -11.66 23.47 67.54
N PRO A 18 -10.67 22.62 67.96
CA PRO A 18 -9.77 21.69 67.25
C PRO A 18 -9.53 20.30 67.97
N GLY A 19 -8.85 19.34 67.30
CA GLY A 19 -7.72 18.50 67.79
C GLY A 19 -7.77 17.46 68.95
N PHE A 20 -7.42 16.19 68.62
CA PHE A 20 -6.68 15.12 69.41
C PHE A 20 -7.24 14.60 70.76
N ALA A 21 -7.14 13.31 71.19
CA ALA A 21 -6.53 12.02 70.70
C ALA A 21 -7.37 10.79 71.25
N THR A 22 -6.99 9.51 71.51
CA THR A 22 -5.73 8.71 71.68
C THR A 22 -5.79 7.24 71.13
N GLY A 23 -5.87 6.19 71.99
CA GLY A 23 -5.81 4.71 71.73
C GLY A 23 -5.73 3.91 73.07
N PRO A 24 -5.44 2.58 73.15
CA PRO A 24 -5.08 1.59 72.10
C PRO A 24 -5.61 0.10 72.24
N GLY A 25 -5.55 -0.70 71.14
CA GLY A 25 -5.48 -2.20 71.11
C GLY A 25 -6.78 -3.03 71.38
N PRO A 26 -6.80 -4.39 71.18
CA PRO A 26 -5.76 -5.32 70.68
C PRO A 26 -6.21 -6.24 69.48
N GLN A 27 -5.96 -7.57 69.53
CA GLN A 27 -5.62 -8.49 68.42
C GLN A 27 -6.65 -9.61 68.00
N ILE A 28 -6.63 -9.99 66.69
CA ILE A 28 -6.56 -11.37 66.10
C ILE A 28 -7.77 -12.38 66.03
N ARG A 29 -7.88 -13.04 64.84
CA ARG A 29 -8.42 -14.41 64.46
C ARG A 29 -9.93 -14.73 64.18
N LEU A 30 -10.08 -15.51 63.09
CA LEU A 30 -10.92 -16.72 62.82
C LEU A 30 -12.47 -16.67 62.70
N GLY A 31 -12.96 -17.41 61.69
CA GLY A 31 -14.27 -18.09 61.62
C GLY A 31 -15.46 -17.25 61.09
N GLY A 32 -16.41 -17.78 60.31
CA GLY A 32 -16.46 -19.08 59.60
C GLY A 32 -17.88 -19.70 59.57
N CYS A 33 -18.30 -20.25 58.40
CA CYS A 33 -19.55 -21.03 58.18
C CYS A 33 -20.86 -20.23 58.37
N HIS A 34 -22.05 -20.61 57.89
CA HIS A 34 -22.61 -21.65 56.97
C HIS A 34 -23.93 -21.05 56.40
N SER A 35 -24.73 -21.59 55.47
CA SER A 35 -24.84 -22.82 54.63
C SER A 35 -25.64 -22.40 53.35
N GLY A 36 -25.59 -23.03 52.17
CA GLY A 36 -25.95 -24.42 51.77
C GLY A 36 -27.23 -24.35 50.91
N GLU A 37 -27.50 -25.13 49.85
CA GLU A 37 -26.81 -26.21 49.10
C GLU A 37 -27.23 -26.07 47.60
N ASN A 38 -27.04 -26.94 46.59
CA ASN A 38 -26.51 -28.32 46.37
C ASN A 38 -25.56 -28.28 45.13
N ALA A 39 -24.58 -29.17 44.91
CA ALA A 39 -24.64 -30.59 44.46
C ALA A 39 -25.37 -30.80 43.11
N ALA A 40 -24.88 -31.57 42.12
CA ALA A 40 -23.78 -32.56 42.02
C ALA A 40 -23.38 -32.75 40.51
N ARG A 41 -22.27 -33.37 40.03
CA ARG A 41 -21.00 -33.96 40.56
C ARG A 41 -20.01 -34.15 39.37
N ARG A 42 -18.79 -34.65 39.61
CA ARG A 42 -17.87 -35.30 38.63
C ARG A 42 -17.35 -36.64 39.22
N PRO A 43 -16.74 -37.55 38.43
CA PRO A 43 -15.27 -37.70 38.53
C PRO A 43 -14.53 -38.10 37.21
N GLN A 44 -13.19 -38.08 37.24
CA GLN A 44 -12.29 -38.88 36.38
C GLN A 44 -11.62 -39.98 37.24
N PRO A 45 -11.06 -41.05 36.62
CA PRO A 45 -9.59 -41.20 36.64
C PRO A 45 -8.98 -41.89 35.40
N ALA A 46 -7.65 -42.09 35.43
CA ALA A 46 -6.83 -42.96 34.57
C ALA A 46 -5.88 -43.79 35.50
N PRO A 47 -4.88 -44.60 35.07
CA PRO A 47 -4.48 -45.08 33.73
C PRO A 47 -4.21 -46.63 33.68
N SER A 48 -3.73 -47.17 32.54
CA SER A 48 -2.97 -48.45 32.49
C SER A 48 -2.15 -48.64 31.18
N ARG A 49 -1.33 -49.71 31.09
CA ARG A 49 -0.34 -50.02 30.02
C ARG A 49 -0.65 -51.34 29.30
N ALA A 50 -0.15 -51.54 28.06
CA ALA A 50 0.39 -52.82 27.58
C ALA A 50 1.30 -52.69 26.33
N HIS A 51 2.34 -53.54 26.22
CA HIS A 51 3.12 -53.88 25.01
C HIS A 51 3.06 -55.41 24.82
N PRO A 52 3.25 -55.93 23.59
CA PRO A 52 4.48 -56.67 23.20
C PRO A 52 5.20 -55.95 22.02
N THR A 53 6.50 -56.08 21.64
CA THR A 53 7.59 -57.11 21.67
C THR A 53 7.45 -58.27 20.67
N ASP A 54 8.47 -58.71 19.90
CA ASP A 54 9.78 -58.16 19.45
C ASP A 54 10.39 -59.10 18.35
N ALA A 55 11.62 -58.80 17.87
CA ALA A 55 12.60 -59.65 17.16
C ALA A 55 12.55 -59.81 15.61
N GLY A 56 13.75 -59.78 15.00
CA GLY A 56 14.08 -60.23 13.62
C GLY A 56 14.73 -61.64 13.62
N PRO A 57 15.75 -62.00 12.78
CA PRO A 57 16.63 -61.15 11.95
C PRO A 57 17.01 -61.74 10.53
N TYR A 58 18.07 -61.22 9.90
CA TYR A 58 18.89 -61.77 8.76
C TYR A 58 18.42 -61.71 7.27
N ALA A 59 18.94 -60.69 6.57
CA ALA A 59 19.95 -60.76 5.47
C ALA A 59 19.68 -61.40 4.05
N ARG A 60 20.12 -60.63 3.02
CA ARG A 60 20.47 -60.99 1.60
C ARG A 60 19.33 -61.42 0.64
N GLY A 61 19.35 -60.95 -0.62
CA GLY A 61 18.42 -61.45 -1.66
C GLY A 61 18.29 -60.62 -2.97
N ASP A 62 19.37 -60.49 -3.72
CA ASP A 62 19.56 -59.86 -5.05
C ASP A 62 18.44 -60.06 -6.14
N ARG A 63 18.26 -59.06 -7.05
CA ARG A 63 17.66 -59.12 -8.43
C ARG A 63 16.12 -59.26 -8.58
N HIS A 64 15.47 -58.85 -9.69
CA HIS A 64 15.74 -57.97 -10.86
C HIS A 64 14.38 -57.28 -11.22
N GLN A 65 14.29 -56.05 -11.76
CA GLN A 65 14.47 -55.63 -13.17
C GLN A 65 13.69 -56.42 -14.23
N PRO A 66 13.44 -55.88 -15.46
CA PRO A 66 13.96 -54.66 -16.10
C PRO A 66 13.12 -53.40 -15.75
N HIS A 67 12.98 -52.26 -16.46
CA HIS A 67 13.36 -51.60 -17.75
C HIS A 67 13.11 -50.05 -17.49
N GLN A 68 13.42 -49.00 -18.26
CA GLN A 68 14.33 -48.57 -19.35
C GLN A 68 14.23 -47.00 -19.40
N VAL A 69 15.09 -46.14 -19.97
CA VAL A 69 16.34 -46.26 -20.75
C VAL A 69 17.22 -44.96 -20.65
N ARG A 70 18.46 -45.07 -21.15
CA ARG A 70 19.48 -44.10 -21.69
C ARG A 70 18.97 -42.76 -22.29
N ARG A 71 19.76 -41.69 -22.53
CA ARG A 71 21.23 -41.31 -22.54
C ARG A 71 21.28 -39.77 -22.25
N ASP A 72 22.31 -39.08 -21.75
CA ASP A 72 23.80 -39.09 -21.89
C ASP A 72 24.38 -38.30 -23.12
N ARG A 73 25.43 -37.49 -22.87
CA ARG A 73 26.35 -36.70 -23.76
C ARG A 73 25.95 -35.36 -24.43
N ALA A 74 26.42 -34.26 -23.81
CA ALA A 74 27.53 -33.35 -24.23
C ALA A 74 27.70 -32.73 -25.67
N HIS A 75 28.31 -31.50 -25.66
CA HIS A 75 29.30 -30.90 -26.60
C HIS A 75 28.95 -29.81 -27.67
N ARG A 76 29.52 -28.59 -27.45
CA ARG A 76 30.41 -27.76 -28.34
C ARG A 76 29.93 -26.99 -29.61
N GLN A 77 30.14 -25.65 -29.55
CA GLN A 77 30.97 -24.76 -30.45
C GLN A 77 30.44 -24.00 -31.70
N ARG A 78 30.71 -22.67 -31.69
CA ARG A 78 31.16 -21.76 -32.82
C ARG A 78 30.11 -21.42 -33.92
N ARG A 79 30.22 -20.44 -34.85
CA ARG A 79 31.18 -19.43 -35.44
C ARG A 79 30.29 -18.30 -36.10
N VAL A 80 30.68 -17.08 -36.56
CA VAL A 80 31.65 -16.01 -36.18
C VAL A 80 31.48 -14.75 -37.09
N CYS A 81 31.49 -13.50 -36.57
CA CYS A 81 31.81 -12.20 -37.24
C CYS A 81 31.80 -11.09 -36.16
N ARG A 82 32.80 -10.20 -35.89
CA ARG A 82 33.80 -9.39 -36.65
C ARG A 82 33.19 -8.03 -37.11
N VAL A 83 33.73 -6.86 -36.72
CA VAL A 83 34.86 -6.15 -37.38
C VAL A 83 35.47 -5.00 -36.51
N LEU A 84 36.82 -4.96 -36.40
CA LEU A 84 37.79 -3.85 -36.11
C LEU A 84 37.61 -2.92 -34.85
N SER A 85 38.65 -2.27 -34.29
CA SER A 85 40.13 -2.22 -34.51
C SER A 85 40.89 -2.16 -33.14
N GLN A 86 42.02 -2.86 -32.95
CA GLN A 86 43.45 -2.38 -32.88
C GLN A 86 43.73 -1.29 -31.81
N ILE A 87 44.77 -1.36 -30.94
CA ILE A 87 46.24 -1.53 -31.17
C ILE A 87 46.93 -2.45 -30.10
N ARG A 88 48.16 -2.91 -30.36
CA ARG A 88 49.11 -3.73 -29.52
C ARG A 88 50.54 -3.61 -30.12
N PRO A 89 51.65 -4.23 -29.58
CA PRO A 89 51.95 -4.87 -28.27
C PRO A 89 53.08 -4.08 -27.53
N GLY A 90 53.88 -4.49 -26.52
CA GLY A 90 54.28 -5.75 -25.82
C GLY A 90 55.57 -5.42 -24.97
N PRO A 91 56.46 -6.36 -24.56
CA PRO A 91 56.37 -7.82 -24.37
C PRO A 91 57.00 -8.34 -23.03
N HIS A 92 57.16 -9.67 -22.89
CA HIS A 92 57.83 -10.44 -21.80
C HIS A 92 57.09 -10.55 -20.44
N GLY A 93 57.21 -11.64 -19.67
CA GLY A 93 57.95 -12.91 -19.85
C GLY A 93 57.25 -14.13 -19.22
N LEU A 94 57.78 -15.34 -19.44
CA LEU A 94 57.18 -16.64 -19.06
C LEU A 94 57.97 -17.36 -17.96
N SER A 95 57.28 -18.11 -17.10
CA SER A 95 57.79 -19.35 -16.51
C SER A 95 56.66 -20.35 -16.21
N ASP A 96 56.83 -21.60 -16.63
CA ASP A 96 55.92 -22.75 -16.43
C ASP A 96 56.32 -23.50 -15.15
N GLN A 97 55.39 -24.17 -14.47
CA GLN A 97 55.52 -25.58 -14.03
C GLN A 97 54.28 -26.09 -13.27
N ARG A 98 54.21 -27.42 -13.04
CA ARG A 98 52.95 -28.17 -12.83
C ARG A 98 53.00 -29.16 -11.66
N CYS A 99 51.81 -29.40 -11.08
CA CYS A 99 51.30 -30.65 -10.48
C CYS A 99 52.23 -31.60 -9.66
N VAL A 100 51.82 -31.86 -8.40
CA VAL A 100 51.74 -33.23 -7.80
C VAL A 100 50.41 -33.35 -7.02
N ARG A 101 49.99 -34.58 -6.65
CA ARG A 101 48.66 -34.93 -6.08
C ARG A 101 48.64 -35.11 -4.55
N ALA A 102 47.45 -34.86 -4.00
CA ALA A 102 46.73 -35.42 -2.84
C ALA A 102 47.31 -36.64 -2.07
N PRO A 103 46.86 -36.83 -0.80
CA PRO A 103 45.68 -37.69 -0.59
C PRO A 103 44.57 -37.10 0.34
N ARG A 104 43.47 -37.86 0.50
CA ARG A 104 42.36 -37.59 1.43
C ARG A 104 42.47 -38.45 2.69
N GLN A 105 41.85 -38.02 3.79
CA GLN A 105 41.14 -38.93 4.70
C GLN A 105 39.91 -38.24 5.32
N ARG A 106 38.94 -39.04 5.79
CA ARG A 106 37.68 -38.59 6.44
C ARG A 106 37.76 -38.80 7.95
N ALA A 107 37.03 -37.99 8.69
CA ALA A 107 36.23 -38.42 9.84
C ALA A 107 34.88 -37.67 9.78
N GLU A 108 33.81 -38.30 10.24
CA GLU A 108 32.45 -37.74 10.34
C GLU A 108 32.04 -37.67 11.83
N ASP A 109 30.79 -37.28 12.10
CA ASP A 109 30.10 -37.32 13.40
C ASP A 109 30.58 -36.39 14.54
N ALA A 110 29.83 -35.29 14.73
CA ALA A 110 29.12 -35.00 16.00
C ALA A 110 28.13 -33.85 15.78
N GLY A 111 26.90 -33.98 16.30
CA GLY A 111 25.91 -32.89 16.28
C GLY A 111 25.39 -32.60 17.68
N LEU A 112 25.51 -31.35 18.15
CA LEU A 112 24.71 -30.77 19.23
C LEU A 112 25.04 -29.27 19.41
N ALA A 113 24.02 -28.51 19.86
CA ALA A 113 24.04 -27.17 20.44
C ALA A 113 24.62 -25.99 19.62
N ALA A 114 24.00 -24.82 19.79
CA ALA A 114 24.56 -23.54 19.34
C ALA A 114 25.63 -23.07 20.33
N ALA A 115 26.83 -22.76 19.85
CA ALA A 115 27.93 -22.25 20.66
C ALA A 115 28.70 -21.13 19.95
N ASP A 116 28.82 -20.00 20.65
CA ASP A 116 29.77 -18.88 20.52
C ASP A 116 30.65 -18.79 19.24
N ARG A 117 30.42 -17.74 18.43
CA ARG A 117 31.32 -17.35 17.33
C ARG A 117 32.57 -16.64 17.87
N ARG A 118 33.46 -17.46 18.45
CA ARG A 118 34.87 -17.22 18.84
C ARG A 118 35.42 -15.81 18.56
N ARG A 119 35.76 -15.10 19.65
CA ARG A 119 36.55 -13.86 19.61
C ARG A 119 37.89 -14.06 18.89
N ILE A 120 38.30 -13.07 18.09
CA ILE A 120 39.67 -12.95 17.57
C ILE A 120 40.64 -12.69 18.76
N PRO A 121 41.87 -13.25 18.77
CA PRO A 121 42.81 -13.03 19.86
C PRO A 121 43.24 -11.56 19.97
N ARG A 122 42.82 -10.86 21.03
CA ARG A 122 43.40 -9.55 21.39
C ARG A 122 44.84 -9.75 21.88
N ARG A 123 45.76 -8.85 21.48
CA ARG A 123 47.08 -8.72 22.11
C ARG A 123 46.93 -8.61 23.63
N ALA A 124 47.60 -9.47 24.38
CA ALA A 124 47.77 -9.28 25.81
C ALA A 124 48.81 -8.15 26.05
N GLY A 125 48.48 -7.19 26.91
CA GLY A 125 49.46 -6.24 27.45
C GLY A 125 49.61 -4.86 26.81
N ALA A 126 48.72 -4.43 25.89
CA ALA A 126 48.75 -3.06 25.34
C ALA A 126 47.34 -2.45 25.22
N SER A 127 47.20 -1.16 25.57
CA SER A 127 45.98 -0.37 25.42
C SER A 127 45.94 0.32 24.05
N GLY A 128 45.51 -0.42 23.03
CA GLY A 128 45.33 0.13 21.68
C GLY A 128 44.24 1.21 21.58
N PRO A 129 44.08 1.81 20.38
CA PRO A 129 42.97 2.71 20.06
C PRO A 129 41.61 2.09 20.38
N LEU A 130 40.69 2.92 20.87
CA LEU A 130 39.30 2.51 21.13
C LEU A 130 38.56 2.18 19.82
N GLU A 131 37.68 1.19 19.90
CA GLU A 131 36.76 0.83 18.83
C GLU A 131 35.77 1.98 18.59
N PRO A 132 35.63 2.50 17.35
CA PRO A 132 34.70 3.57 17.06
C PRO A 132 33.24 3.12 17.20
N GLN A 133 32.32 4.08 17.28
CA GLN A 133 30.89 3.79 17.19
C GLN A 133 30.53 3.32 15.76
N ILE A 134 30.24 2.03 15.62
CA ILE A 134 29.91 1.36 14.36
C ILE A 134 28.42 0.99 14.39
N THR A 135 27.67 1.41 13.38
CA THR A 135 26.28 0.97 13.17
C THR A 135 26.24 -0.24 12.24
N ASP A 136 25.81 -1.41 12.72
CA ASP A 136 25.62 -2.58 11.86
C ASP A 136 24.38 -2.41 10.97
N ILE A 137 24.59 -2.40 9.65
CA ILE A 137 23.53 -2.42 8.64
C ILE A 137 23.66 -3.62 7.68
N THR A 138 24.47 -4.62 8.02
CA THR A 138 24.75 -5.81 7.18
C THR A 138 23.48 -6.57 6.77
N GLN A 139 22.46 -6.60 7.65
CA GLN A 139 21.17 -7.24 7.39
C GLN A 139 20.18 -6.36 6.62
N GLN A 140 20.49 -5.08 6.42
CA GLN A 140 19.60 -4.07 5.81
C GLN A 140 19.93 -3.81 4.33
N LEU A 141 21.08 -4.29 3.85
CA LEU A 141 21.59 -4.01 2.50
C LEU A 141 21.21 -5.12 1.50
N PRO A 142 20.87 -4.78 0.24
CA PRO A 142 20.50 -5.74 -0.77
C PRO A 142 21.72 -6.54 -1.23
N ARG A 143 21.63 -7.87 -1.11
CA ARG A 143 22.70 -8.85 -1.40
C ARG A 143 22.10 -10.18 -1.89
N ARG A 144 22.89 -10.95 -2.63
CA ARG A 144 22.52 -12.29 -3.14
C ARG A 144 22.82 -13.36 -2.07
N PRO A 145 21.82 -14.08 -1.54
CA PRO A 145 22.04 -15.03 -0.45
C PRO A 145 23.00 -16.15 -0.86
N GLY A 146 24.04 -16.39 -0.06
CA GLY A 146 24.99 -17.49 -0.25
C GLY A 146 26.04 -17.30 -1.34
N GLU A 147 26.05 -16.19 -2.09
CA GLU A 147 27.10 -15.88 -3.08
C GLU A 147 28.30 -15.12 -2.46
N LEU A 148 28.20 -14.63 -1.21
CA LEU A 148 29.31 -14.04 -0.46
C LEU A 148 30.32 -15.11 -0.02
N ILE A 149 31.60 -14.75 -0.03
CA ILE A 149 32.71 -15.68 0.17
C ILE A 149 33.32 -15.50 1.56
N THR A 150 33.34 -16.57 2.35
CA THR A 150 34.03 -16.56 3.66
C THR A 150 35.56 -16.50 3.50
N ARG A 151 36.18 -15.69 4.35
CA ARG A 151 37.61 -15.38 4.43
C ARG A 151 38.08 -15.42 5.90
N PRO A 152 39.12 -16.22 6.25
CA PRO A 152 39.73 -16.18 7.57
C PRO A 152 40.40 -14.83 7.89
N ALA A 153 40.42 -14.45 9.17
CA ALA A 153 40.96 -13.15 9.61
C ALA A 153 42.47 -12.98 9.35
N ASP A 154 43.25 -14.06 9.27
CA ASP A 154 44.69 -14.04 8.95
C ASP A 154 45.00 -13.67 7.49
N GLN A 155 43.99 -13.63 6.61
CA GLN A 155 44.13 -13.18 5.23
C GLN A 155 44.09 -11.66 5.10
N ILE A 156 43.73 -10.92 6.15
CA ILE A 156 43.68 -9.45 6.13
C ILE A 156 45.10 -8.88 6.14
N GLN A 157 45.44 -8.12 5.10
CA GLN A 157 46.76 -7.51 4.89
C GLN A 157 46.69 -5.99 4.66
N PHE A 158 45.51 -5.46 4.28
CA PHE A 158 45.36 -4.06 3.88
C PHE A 158 44.08 -3.43 4.45
N ILE A 159 44.10 -2.11 4.63
CA ILE A 159 42.90 -1.28 4.76
C ILE A 159 42.78 -0.49 3.45
N VAL A 160 41.70 -0.72 2.70
CA VAL A 160 41.56 -0.24 1.32
C VAL A 160 40.51 0.87 1.24
N ILE A 161 41.00 2.10 1.10
CA ILE A 161 40.17 3.31 1.05
C ILE A 161 39.60 3.50 -0.37
N ASN A 162 38.29 3.70 -0.43
CA ASN A 162 37.50 3.94 -1.63
C ASN A 162 36.63 5.20 -1.44
N HIS A 163 36.25 5.87 -2.52
CA HIS A 163 35.13 6.83 -2.51
C HIS A 163 33.89 6.26 -3.21
N THR A 164 32.73 6.90 -3.06
CA THR A 164 31.51 6.51 -3.78
C THR A 164 31.37 7.12 -5.18
N ALA A 165 32.22 8.10 -5.54
CA ALA A 165 32.21 8.85 -6.81
C ALA A 165 30.90 9.61 -7.10
N VAL A 166 30.06 9.83 -6.08
CA VAL A 166 28.76 10.51 -6.16
C VAL A 166 28.60 11.50 -5.00
N ARG A 167 27.54 12.31 -5.00
CA ARG A 167 27.28 13.27 -3.90
C ARG A 167 27.24 12.55 -2.52
N PRO A 168 27.81 13.11 -1.44
CA PRO A 168 27.92 12.43 -0.15
C PRO A 168 26.59 11.93 0.46
N ALA A 169 25.48 12.62 0.20
CA ALA A 169 24.12 12.20 0.58
C ALA A 169 23.62 10.86 -0.03
N VAL A 170 24.42 10.15 -0.85
CA VAL A 170 24.09 8.81 -1.35
C VAL A 170 24.63 7.74 -0.40
N GLY A 171 23.79 7.33 0.57
CA GLY A 171 24.12 6.31 1.57
C GLY A 171 24.23 4.87 1.02
N ALA A 172 24.80 3.98 1.85
CA ALA A 172 25.23 2.62 1.49
C ALA A 172 24.21 1.77 0.72
N ASN A 173 22.91 1.84 1.03
CA ASN A 173 21.87 1.07 0.34
C ASN A 173 21.85 1.33 -1.19
N ARG A 174 21.97 2.59 -1.61
CA ARG A 174 21.98 2.95 -3.04
C ARG A 174 23.27 2.49 -3.74
N VAL A 175 24.38 2.45 -3.01
CA VAL A 175 25.67 1.93 -3.51
C VAL A 175 25.64 0.40 -3.64
N ALA A 176 25.10 -0.30 -2.64
CA ALA A 176 24.89 -1.75 -2.67
C ALA A 176 23.99 -2.16 -3.86
N GLN A 177 22.84 -1.49 -4.02
CA GLN A 177 21.92 -1.74 -5.13
C GLN A 177 22.57 -1.54 -6.51
N ALA A 178 23.47 -0.57 -6.66
CA ALA A 178 24.22 -0.37 -7.90
C ALA A 178 25.29 -1.45 -8.14
N GLN A 179 25.95 -1.94 -7.09
CA GLN A 179 27.02 -2.93 -7.19
C GLN A 179 26.50 -4.36 -7.47
N LEU A 180 25.22 -4.65 -7.19
CA LEU A 180 24.57 -5.93 -7.52
C LEU A 180 24.58 -6.32 -9.01
N ALA A 181 24.80 -5.35 -9.91
CA ALA A 181 24.99 -5.60 -11.33
C ALA A 181 26.30 -6.34 -11.65
N ARG A 182 27.28 -6.34 -10.73
CA ARG A 182 28.63 -6.91 -10.92
C ARG A 182 29.07 -7.86 -9.82
N TRP A 183 28.60 -7.66 -8.59
CA TRP A 183 29.03 -8.39 -7.39
C TRP A 183 27.81 -8.95 -6.62
N PRO A 184 27.98 -9.97 -5.78
CA PRO A 184 26.89 -10.50 -4.93
C PRO A 184 26.41 -9.55 -3.83
N GLY A 185 27.09 -8.43 -3.59
CA GLY A 185 26.71 -7.39 -2.64
C GLY A 185 27.56 -6.13 -2.82
N ILE A 186 27.51 -5.23 -1.85
CA ILE A 186 28.46 -4.10 -1.78
C ILE A 186 29.88 -4.63 -1.53
N VAL A 187 30.92 -3.97 -2.05
CA VAL A 187 32.32 -4.40 -1.93
C VAL A 187 32.90 -4.12 -0.53
N SER A 188 32.40 -3.10 0.17
CA SER A 188 32.94 -2.62 1.44
C SER A 188 32.62 -3.53 2.63
N GLN A 189 33.50 -3.54 3.64
CA GLN A 189 33.15 -3.94 5.00
C GLN A 189 32.61 -2.73 5.78
N TYR A 190 33.14 -1.52 5.55
CA TYR A 190 32.70 -0.29 6.23
C TYR A 190 32.36 0.86 5.27
N PHE A 191 31.43 1.71 5.68
CA PHE A 191 31.00 2.91 4.94
C PHE A 191 30.98 4.12 5.89
N VAL A 192 31.58 5.24 5.47
CA VAL A 192 31.64 6.50 6.23
C VAL A 192 30.74 7.52 5.53
N THR A 193 29.68 7.95 6.22
CA THR A 193 28.67 8.90 5.71
C THR A 193 29.19 10.34 5.65
N GLU A 194 28.42 11.26 5.06
CA GLU A 194 28.74 12.71 4.97
C GLU A 194 29.03 13.36 6.34
N ASN A 195 28.27 12.97 7.37
CA ASN A 195 28.40 13.41 8.76
C ASN A 195 29.39 12.56 9.60
N GLY A 196 30.19 11.69 8.98
CA GLY A 196 31.22 10.90 9.67
C GLY A 196 30.73 9.70 10.49
N GLN A 197 29.49 9.24 10.31
CA GLN A 197 29.03 8.00 10.96
C GLN A 197 29.62 6.78 10.23
N ILE A 198 30.12 5.81 10.99
CA ILE A 198 30.68 4.56 10.46
C ILE A 198 29.59 3.49 10.48
N GLN A 199 29.35 2.89 9.32
CA GLN A 199 28.37 1.83 9.12
C GLN A 199 29.08 0.54 8.70
N GLN A 200 28.79 -0.59 9.34
CA GLN A 200 29.26 -1.89 8.88
C GLN A 200 28.30 -2.43 7.80
N THR A 201 28.87 -2.76 6.63
CA THR A 201 28.15 -3.04 5.39
C THR A 201 28.27 -4.49 4.91
N ASN A 202 29.30 -5.22 5.33
CA ASN A 202 29.36 -6.69 5.29
C ASN A 202 29.94 -7.24 6.60
N PRO A 203 29.69 -8.52 6.94
CA PRO A 203 30.44 -9.24 7.97
C PRO A 203 31.95 -9.20 7.69
N MET A 204 32.76 -9.17 8.74
CA MET A 204 34.22 -8.96 8.62
C MET A 204 34.96 -10.18 8.03
N ASP A 205 34.31 -11.34 8.06
CA ASP A 205 34.72 -12.60 7.44
C ASP A 205 34.10 -12.82 6.04
N GLU A 206 33.32 -11.88 5.48
CA GLU A 206 32.68 -12.01 4.16
C GLU A 206 33.20 -11.00 3.12
N VAL A 207 33.49 -11.48 1.90
CA VAL A 207 33.97 -10.69 0.75
C VAL A 207 33.29 -11.11 -0.56
N VAL A 208 33.26 -10.22 -1.55
CA VAL A 208 32.52 -10.44 -2.82
C VAL A 208 33.28 -11.20 -3.91
N THR A 209 34.59 -11.43 -3.76
CA THR A 209 35.41 -12.24 -4.70
C THR A 209 36.73 -12.67 -4.04
N ARG A 210 37.38 -13.72 -4.57
CA ARG A 210 38.78 -14.10 -4.28
C ARG A 210 39.77 -13.55 -5.31
N ASP A 211 39.31 -13.12 -6.47
CA ASP A 211 40.13 -12.86 -7.67
C ASP A 211 40.77 -11.46 -7.69
N GLN A 212 40.63 -10.70 -6.61
CA GLN A 212 41.10 -9.32 -6.45
C GLN A 212 41.74 -9.18 -5.07
N ASN A 213 43.07 -9.08 -5.02
CA ASN A 213 43.85 -8.97 -3.77
C ASN A 213 43.32 -7.83 -2.86
N TRP A 214 43.02 -6.66 -3.44
CA TRP A 214 42.47 -5.51 -2.71
C TRP A 214 41.04 -5.72 -2.16
N ILE A 215 40.29 -6.71 -2.64
CA ILE A 215 38.99 -7.12 -2.07
C ILE A 215 39.19 -8.27 -1.09
N TYR A 216 39.90 -9.32 -1.48
CA TYR A 216 40.08 -10.52 -0.66
C TYR A 216 40.93 -10.23 0.57
N ASN A 217 42.13 -9.69 0.41
CA ASN A 217 43.05 -9.39 1.52
C ASN A 217 42.85 -7.99 2.12
N GLY A 218 41.86 -7.24 1.64
CA GLY A 218 41.55 -5.88 2.10
C GLY A 218 40.34 -5.79 3.03
N VAL A 219 40.41 -4.92 4.03
CA VAL A 219 39.23 -4.33 4.69
C VAL A 219 38.84 -3.11 3.88
N ASN A 220 37.75 -3.20 3.11
CA ASN A 220 37.35 -2.14 2.20
C ASN A 220 36.48 -1.11 2.93
N VAL A 221 36.92 0.15 2.91
CA VAL A 221 36.22 1.28 3.52
C VAL A 221 35.80 2.26 2.42
N TYR A 222 34.50 2.54 2.34
CA TYR A 222 33.90 3.48 1.37
C TYR A 222 33.61 4.81 2.06
N VAL A 223 34.15 5.91 1.55
CA VAL A 223 33.87 7.27 2.03
C VAL A 223 32.85 7.93 1.09
N ALA A 224 31.75 8.42 1.65
CA ALA A 224 30.67 9.02 0.87
C ALA A 224 31.09 10.36 0.26
N GLY A 225 31.23 10.41 -1.07
CA GLY A 225 31.58 11.62 -1.82
C GLY A 225 32.30 11.34 -3.14
N ASN A 226 32.61 12.42 -3.85
CA ASN A 226 33.58 12.46 -4.94
C ASN A 226 34.70 13.41 -4.52
N PHE A 227 35.94 12.93 -4.54
CA PHE A 227 37.15 13.61 -4.06
C PHE A 227 38.20 13.79 -5.16
N ASP A 228 37.73 13.98 -6.40
CA ASP A 228 38.59 14.33 -7.54
C ASP A 228 39.05 15.80 -7.49
N GLU A 229 38.25 16.69 -6.90
CA GLU A 229 38.56 18.13 -6.75
C GLU A 229 38.66 18.56 -5.28
N THR A 230 37.93 17.89 -4.39
CA THR A 230 37.85 18.15 -2.95
C THR A 230 38.46 17.02 -2.12
N ILE A 231 38.49 17.19 -0.80
CA ILE A 231 38.86 16.16 0.18
C ILE A 231 37.66 15.85 1.09
N PRO A 232 37.62 14.71 1.81
CA PRO A 232 36.54 14.42 2.75
C PRO A 232 36.42 15.47 3.86
N SER A 233 35.22 15.59 4.44
CA SER A 233 34.95 16.56 5.52
C SER A 233 35.78 16.27 6.78
N ALA A 234 35.89 17.24 7.70
CA ALA A 234 36.60 17.03 8.97
C ALA A 234 36.03 15.81 9.72
N ALA A 235 34.71 15.76 9.92
CA ALA A 235 34.03 14.62 10.54
C ALA A 235 34.28 13.28 9.82
N GLN A 236 34.35 13.29 8.48
CA GLN A 236 34.72 12.09 7.71
C GLN A 236 36.17 11.67 7.94
N LEU A 237 37.12 12.59 7.95
CA LEU A 237 38.54 12.31 8.17
C LEU A 237 38.81 11.87 9.61
N ASP A 238 38.16 12.49 10.60
CA ASP A 238 38.32 12.18 12.02
C ASP A 238 37.75 10.78 12.33
N ALA A 239 36.55 10.46 11.83
CA ALA A 239 35.94 9.14 11.97
C ALA A 239 36.72 8.04 11.22
N LEU A 240 37.15 8.34 9.98
CA LEU A 240 37.98 7.41 9.19
C LEU A 240 39.32 7.16 9.88
N ALA A 241 39.92 8.16 10.52
CA ALA A 241 41.15 7.99 11.29
C ALA A 241 40.95 7.08 12.51
N GLN A 242 39.88 7.28 13.29
CA GLN A 242 39.56 6.40 14.42
C GLN A 242 39.37 4.94 13.97
N LEU A 243 38.61 4.73 12.89
CA LEU A 243 38.40 3.41 12.29
C LEU A 243 39.70 2.77 11.82
N CYS A 244 40.55 3.53 11.13
CA CYS A 244 41.81 3.02 10.61
C CYS A 244 42.82 2.73 11.73
N ALA A 245 42.94 3.58 12.75
CA ALA A 245 43.80 3.33 13.91
C ALA A 245 43.39 2.05 14.66
N TRP A 246 42.09 1.86 14.89
CA TRP A 246 41.55 0.64 15.50
C TRP A 246 41.76 -0.60 14.63
N LEU A 247 41.53 -0.52 13.32
CA LEU A 247 41.75 -1.64 12.40
C LEU A 247 43.24 -2.04 12.30
N LEU A 248 44.16 -1.06 12.15
CA LEU A 248 45.60 -1.31 12.11
C LEU A 248 46.06 -2.04 13.39
N TYR A 249 45.59 -1.58 14.56
CA TYR A 249 45.87 -2.22 15.83
C TYR A 249 45.28 -3.64 15.93
N THR A 250 44.01 -3.80 15.53
CA THR A 250 43.24 -5.06 15.68
C THR A 250 43.79 -6.19 14.82
N TYR A 251 44.28 -5.87 13.62
CA TYR A 251 44.86 -6.85 12.69
C TYR A 251 46.40 -6.84 12.65
N ASN A 252 47.04 -6.10 13.58
CA ASN A 252 48.50 -5.96 13.69
C ASN A 252 49.15 -5.58 12.34
N LEU A 253 48.54 -4.62 11.63
CA LEU A 253 49.00 -4.14 10.33
C LEU A 253 49.95 -2.95 10.49
N PRO A 254 51.01 -2.84 9.66
CA PRO A 254 51.85 -1.65 9.60
C PRO A 254 51.09 -0.47 8.97
N GLU A 255 51.53 0.76 9.20
CA GLU A 255 50.84 1.96 8.71
C GLU A 255 50.75 2.00 7.16
N ASP A 256 51.75 1.47 6.45
CA ASP A 256 51.75 1.40 4.99
C ASP A 256 50.72 0.41 4.42
N ALA A 257 50.09 -0.42 5.24
CA ALA A 257 48.94 -1.25 4.85
C ALA A 257 47.68 -0.42 4.56
N LEU A 258 47.64 0.86 4.98
CA LEU A 258 46.57 1.80 4.64
C LEU A 258 46.81 2.39 3.24
N ARG A 259 45.98 1.98 2.29
CA ARG A 259 46.16 2.28 0.85
C ARG A 259 44.82 2.61 0.18
N GLY A 260 44.83 3.52 -0.78
CA GLY A 260 43.68 3.77 -1.65
C GLY A 260 43.56 2.67 -2.70
N VAL A 261 42.35 2.40 -3.20
CA VAL A 261 42.16 1.39 -4.26
C VAL A 261 42.94 1.71 -5.55
N SER A 262 43.23 3.00 -5.83
CA SER A 262 44.16 3.46 -6.88
C SER A 262 45.60 2.96 -6.74
N GLU A 263 46.02 2.50 -5.57
CA GLU A 263 47.36 1.91 -5.32
C GLU A 263 47.41 0.42 -5.69
N PHE A 264 46.28 -0.20 -6.03
CA PHE A 264 46.18 -1.61 -6.45
C PHE A 264 45.72 -1.77 -7.91
N ILE A 265 44.84 -0.89 -8.40
CA ILE A 265 44.27 -0.94 -9.74
C ILE A 265 44.12 0.47 -10.35
N VAL A 266 44.06 0.56 -11.68
CA VAL A 266 43.81 1.83 -12.37
C VAL A 266 42.36 2.28 -12.13
N THR A 267 42.18 3.27 -11.27
CA THR A 267 40.89 3.90 -10.94
C THR A 267 41.10 5.31 -10.38
N ARG A 268 40.05 6.14 -10.40
CA ARG A 268 40.07 7.46 -9.74
C ARG A 268 39.86 7.38 -8.23
N SER A 269 39.21 6.33 -7.74
CA SER A 269 38.92 6.14 -6.31
C SER A 269 40.20 5.89 -5.49
N PRO A 270 40.38 6.50 -4.30
CA PRO A 270 39.41 7.27 -3.52
C PRO A 270 39.39 8.77 -3.85
N GLY A 271 40.02 9.20 -4.94
CA GLY A 271 39.96 10.56 -5.49
C GLY A 271 41.30 11.00 -6.06
N LEU A 272 41.31 11.83 -7.11
CA LEU A 272 42.57 12.42 -7.62
C LEU A 272 43.39 13.15 -6.53
N GLN A 273 42.70 13.70 -5.51
CA GLN A 273 43.32 14.38 -4.36
C GLN A 273 43.99 13.42 -3.35
N TRP A 274 43.98 12.09 -3.57
CA TRP A 274 44.49 11.09 -2.62
C TRP A 274 46.02 11.13 -2.45
N LEU A 275 46.77 10.89 -3.53
CA LEU A 275 48.24 10.96 -3.59
C LEU A 275 48.78 12.25 -4.22
N SER A 276 47.89 13.07 -4.80
CA SER A 276 48.26 14.30 -5.53
C SER A 276 47.37 15.48 -5.10
N GLY A 277 47.64 16.68 -5.59
CA GLY A 277 46.88 17.88 -5.21
C GLY A 277 46.91 18.12 -3.70
N GLN A 278 45.76 18.05 -3.04
CA GLN A 278 45.62 18.24 -1.59
C GLN A 278 46.18 17.07 -0.73
N ARG A 279 46.60 15.95 -1.35
CA ARG A 279 47.27 14.80 -0.72
C ARG A 279 46.60 14.32 0.57
N TRP A 280 45.30 14.02 0.52
CA TRP A 280 44.55 13.72 1.75
C TRP A 280 44.88 12.36 2.38
N LYS A 281 45.67 11.49 1.72
CA LYS A 281 46.31 10.34 2.38
C LYS A 281 47.16 10.78 3.58
N ASP A 282 47.99 11.81 3.42
CA ASP A 282 48.88 12.29 4.49
C ASP A 282 48.06 12.89 5.64
N LYS A 283 47.00 13.64 5.31
CA LYS A 283 46.06 14.25 6.28
C LYS A 283 45.23 13.23 7.06
N LEU A 284 45.08 12.02 6.53
CA LEU A 284 44.47 10.88 7.21
C LEU A 284 45.51 10.18 8.10
N LEU A 285 46.73 9.94 7.61
CA LEU A 285 47.81 9.33 8.40
C LEU A 285 48.21 10.19 9.61
N GLU A 286 48.28 11.51 9.45
CA GLU A 286 48.47 12.48 10.54
C GLU A 286 47.43 12.30 11.66
N ARG A 287 46.15 12.17 11.30
CA ARG A 287 45.06 11.92 12.26
C ARG A 287 45.12 10.53 12.88
N VAL A 288 45.42 9.49 12.09
CA VAL A 288 45.55 8.09 12.58
C VAL A 288 46.61 8.01 13.69
N ARG A 289 47.74 8.72 13.54
CA ARG A 289 48.78 8.83 14.56
C ARG A 289 48.38 9.67 15.79
N ALA A 290 47.41 10.57 15.64
CA ALA A 290 46.88 11.41 16.71
C ALA A 290 45.76 10.76 17.54
N VAL A 291 45.28 9.57 17.15
CA VAL A 291 44.28 8.82 17.93
C VAL A 291 44.88 8.34 19.26
N PRO A 292 44.34 8.74 20.42
CA PRO A 292 44.93 8.39 21.72
C PRO A 292 44.75 6.91 22.08
N ALA A 293 45.77 6.36 22.75
CA ALA A 293 45.74 5.07 23.41
C ALA A 293 44.82 5.08 24.65
N GLY A 294 44.23 3.93 24.99
CA GLY A 294 43.39 3.79 26.18
C GLY A 294 44.17 3.96 27.49
N PRO A 295 43.55 4.51 28.57
CA PRO A 295 44.26 4.88 29.78
C PRO A 295 44.74 3.69 30.62
N THR A 296 45.93 3.84 31.21
CA THR A 296 46.48 2.97 32.25
C THR A 296 46.58 3.71 33.59
N GLN A 297 46.44 2.99 34.72
CA GLN A 297 46.47 3.58 36.07
C GLN A 297 47.90 3.99 36.51
N PRO A 298 48.04 4.91 37.49
CA PRO A 298 49.11 5.92 37.44
C PRO A 298 50.18 5.84 38.54
N SER A 299 51.24 6.63 38.37
CA SER A 299 52.04 7.21 39.46
C SER A 299 52.48 8.65 39.10
N THR A 300 52.46 9.54 40.09
CA THR A 300 52.68 11.01 40.04
C THR A 300 53.91 11.38 40.92
N PRO A 301 54.31 12.67 41.13
CA PRO A 301 53.80 13.99 40.66
C PRO A 301 54.86 14.78 39.84
N GLY A 302 54.71 16.03 39.38
CA GLY A 302 53.71 17.13 39.46
C GLY A 302 54.36 18.41 38.88
N PRO A 303 54.01 19.66 39.24
CA PRO A 303 52.70 20.24 39.61
C PRO A 303 52.31 21.46 38.72
N GLN A 304 51.03 21.72 38.47
CA GLN A 304 50.53 23.06 38.08
C GLN A 304 49.00 23.21 38.22
N THR A 305 48.50 24.45 38.16
CA THR A 305 47.20 24.91 38.68
C THR A 305 45.96 24.45 37.88
N ASP A 306 44.85 24.23 38.59
CA ASP A 306 43.43 24.20 38.17
C ASP A 306 42.98 23.39 36.94
N SER A 307 43.86 22.55 36.37
CA SER A 307 43.49 21.61 35.30
C SER A 307 42.33 20.68 35.69
N GLN A 308 42.27 20.19 36.94
CA GLN A 308 41.16 19.35 37.41
C GLN A 308 39.84 20.09 37.50
N THR A 309 39.83 21.35 37.97
CA THR A 309 38.64 22.19 38.04
C THR A 309 38.07 22.40 36.64
N VAL A 310 38.92 22.85 35.69
CA VAL A 310 38.52 23.05 34.29
C VAL A 310 38.09 21.73 33.62
N ALA A 311 38.72 20.60 33.92
CA ALA A 311 38.34 19.29 33.37
C ALA A 311 36.99 18.79 33.91
N ALA A 312 36.73 18.92 35.23
CA ALA A 312 35.46 18.55 35.83
C ALA A 312 34.30 19.40 35.29
N LEU A 313 34.54 20.70 35.10
CA LEU A 313 33.57 21.64 34.54
C LEU A 313 33.32 21.40 33.04
N ARG A 314 34.35 21.01 32.27
CA ARG A 314 34.17 20.55 30.88
C ARG A 314 33.35 19.26 30.83
N SER A 315 33.65 18.29 31.69
CA SER A 315 32.89 17.04 31.81
C SER A 315 31.42 17.27 32.20
N GLN A 316 31.13 18.25 33.08
CA GLN A 316 29.77 18.69 33.38
C GLN A 316 29.08 19.39 32.19
N ILE A 317 29.80 20.23 31.44
CA ILE A 317 29.27 20.85 30.20
C ILE A 317 28.94 19.78 29.16
N GLU A 318 29.81 18.78 28.97
CA GLU A 318 29.62 17.65 28.05
C GLU A 318 28.44 16.76 28.50
N ALA A 319 28.29 16.50 29.81
CA ALA A 319 27.15 15.77 30.36
C ALA A 319 25.82 16.53 30.18
N LEU A 320 25.79 17.84 30.44
CA LEU A 320 24.62 18.69 30.21
C LEU A 320 24.30 18.84 28.72
N GLN A 321 25.32 18.89 27.84
CA GLN A 321 25.11 18.86 26.39
C GLN A 321 24.51 17.53 25.93
N SER A 322 24.97 16.41 26.47
CA SER A 322 24.39 15.09 26.22
C SER A 322 22.93 14.99 26.69
N GLN A 323 22.62 15.51 27.89
CA GLN A 323 21.24 15.58 28.40
C GLN A 323 20.34 16.50 27.56
N ILE A 324 20.85 17.64 27.09
CA ILE A 324 20.08 18.54 26.20
C ILE A 324 19.80 17.85 24.86
N LEU A 325 20.77 17.12 24.29
CA LEU A 325 20.58 16.36 23.04
C LEU A 325 19.57 15.21 23.21
N ASP A 326 19.64 14.46 24.31
CA ASP A 326 18.68 13.40 24.60
C ASP A 326 17.26 13.94 24.87
N LEU A 327 17.13 15.05 25.61
CA LEU A 327 15.84 15.71 25.81
C LEU A 327 15.28 16.32 24.52
N GLN A 328 16.13 16.83 23.62
CA GLN A 328 15.72 17.28 22.29
C GLN A 328 15.24 16.11 21.42
N ALA A 329 15.93 14.97 21.45
CA ALA A 329 15.47 13.75 20.77
C ALA A 329 14.13 13.24 21.34
N GLN A 330 13.96 13.28 22.66
CA GLN A 330 12.69 12.95 23.33
C GLN A 330 11.56 13.95 23.00
N LEU A 331 11.89 15.24 22.80
CA LEU A 331 10.95 16.26 22.34
C LEU A 331 10.47 15.93 20.92
N THR A 332 11.38 15.72 19.97
CA THR A 332 11.03 15.42 18.57
C THR A 332 10.27 14.10 18.41
N ASP A 333 10.56 13.08 19.21
CA ASP A 333 9.76 11.85 19.24
C ASP A 333 8.37 12.07 19.89
N ALA A 334 8.24 12.97 20.87
CA ALA A 334 6.94 13.37 21.42
C ALA A 334 6.12 14.22 20.43
N GLU A 335 6.74 15.14 19.68
CA GLU A 335 6.13 15.89 18.58
C GLU A 335 5.63 14.94 17.49
N GLY A 336 6.45 13.99 17.06
CA GLY A 336 6.07 12.95 16.09
C GLY A 336 4.91 12.08 16.58
N ARG A 337 4.93 11.66 17.85
CA ARG A 337 3.80 10.92 18.48
C ARG A 337 2.54 11.77 18.57
N ASN A 338 2.63 13.07 18.85
CA ASN A 338 1.48 13.97 18.87
C ASN A 338 0.90 14.17 17.47
N ALA A 339 1.74 14.39 16.44
CA ALA A 339 1.29 14.48 15.05
C ALA A 339 0.58 13.20 14.56
N VAL A 340 1.06 12.01 14.95
CA VAL A 340 0.40 10.74 14.64
C VAL A 340 -0.93 10.55 15.38
N LEU A 341 -1.03 11.01 16.64
CA LEU A 341 -2.28 10.96 17.40
C LEU A 341 -3.30 12.00 16.90
N GLN A 342 -2.87 13.20 16.52
CA GLN A 342 -3.69 14.21 15.87
C GLN A 342 -4.22 13.68 14.53
N ALA A 343 -3.36 13.12 13.67
CA ALA A 343 -3.79 12.49 12.42
C ALA A 343 -4.77 11.30 12.65
N GLN A 344 -4.68 10.60 13.78
CA GLN A 344 -5.63 9.55 14.17
C GLN A 344 -6.95 10.12 14.72
N LEU A 345 -6.94 11.23 15.44
CA LEU A 345 -8.13 11.98 15.84
C LEU A 345 -8.84 12.53 14.59
N ASP A 346 -8.09 13.11 13.65
CA ASP A 346 -8.61 13.62 12.37
C ASP A 346 -9.14 12.50 11.48
N ALA A 347 -8.49 11.32 11.47
CA ALA A 347 -8.99 10.14 10.78
C ALA A 347 -10.25 9.57 11.44
N TYR A 348 -10.35 9.60 12.78
CA TYR A 348 -11.55 9.19 13.51
C TYR A 348 -12.72 10.17 13.27
N LEU A 349 -12.45 11.47 13.21
CA LEU A 349 -13.41 12.52 12.80
C LEU A 349 -13.81 12.45 11.31
N LYS A 350 -13.07 11.70 10.48
CA LYS A 350 -13.39 11.40 9.08
C LYS A 350 -14.05 10.02 8.88
N GLY A 351 -13.90 9.09 9.83
CA GLY A 351 -14.43 7.71 9.77
C GLY A 351 -15.68 7.48 10.61
N SER A 352 -15.78 8.12 11.78
CA SER A 352 -17.09 8.46 12.36
C SER A 352 -17.64 9.66 11.57
N GLY A 353 -18.97 9.74 11.40
CA GLY A 353 -19.59 10.89 10.77
C GLY A 353 -19.29 12.14 11.61
N GLY A 354 -18.48 13.06 11.07
CA GLY A 354 -17.97 14.20 11.81
C GLY A 354 -19.08 15.03 12.47
N ALA A 355 -18.78 15.59 13.65
CA ALA A 355 -19.72 16.44 14.39
C ALA A 355 -20.30 17.53 13.45
N PRO A 356 -21.63 17.70 13.35
CA PRO A 356 -22.22 18.23 12.12
C PRO A 356 -21.82 19.68 11.80
N GLY A 357 -21.60 19.95 10.51
CA GLY A 357 -21.49 21.31 9.96
C GLY A 357 -20.08 21.85 9.70
N LYS A 358 -19.00 21.14 10.08
CA LYS A 358 -17.62 21.60 9.84
C LYS A 358 -17.07 21.13 8.48
N ALA A 359 -16.58 22.08 7.69
CA ALA A 359 -15.87 21.85 6.44
C ALA A 359 -14.52 21.15 6.70
N PRO A 360 -14.11 20.20 5.83
CA PRO A 360 -12.90 19.44 6.04
C PRO A 360 -11.65 20.30 5.84
N GLN A 361 -10.67 20.13 6.73
CA GLN A 361 -9.32 20.67 6.56
C GLN A 361 -8.71 20.19 5.22
N PRO A 362 -8.20 21.08 4.36
CA PRO A 362 -7.55 20.69 3.11
C PRO A 362 -6.17 20.06 3.35
N PRO A 363 -5.56 19.42 2.35
CA PRO A 363 -4.16 18.99 2.42
C PRO A 363 -3.23 20.20 2.62
N ILE A 364 -2.46 20.18 3.71
CA ILE A 364 -1.48 21.23 4.06
C ILE A 364 -0.12 20.55 4.26
N THR A 365 0.93 21.13 3.69
CA THR A 365 2.31 20.68 3.90
C THR A 365 3.02 21.66 4.84
N ASP A 366 3.51 21.21 6.00
CA ASP A 366 4.24 22.10 6.92
C ASP A 366 5.73 22.22 6.54
N ILE A 367 6.16 23.46 6.34
CA ILE A 367 7.54 23.85 6.04
C ILE A 367 8.07 24.90 7.03
N THR A 368 7.38 25.10 8.17
CA THR A 368 7.69 26.10 9.22
C THR A 368 9.11 25.98 9.82
N LEU A 369 9.75 24.83 9.71
CA LEU A 369 11.16 24.60 10.12
C LEU A 369 12.16 24.57 8.95
N GLN A 370 11.68 24.61 7.70
CA GLN A 370 12.49 24.54 6.48
C GLN A 370 12.81 25.96 5.92
N LEU A 371 12.05 26.97 6.33
CA LEU A 371 12.18 28.35 5.87
C LEU A 371 13.17 29.18 6.71
N PRO A 372 13.93 30.12 6.10
CA PRO A 372 14.81 31.03 6.83
C PRO A 372 14.07 31.88 7.87
N ARG A 373 14.41 31.70 9.16
CA ARG A 373 13.80 32.39 10.30
C ARG A 373 14.80 32.63 11.43
N ASN A 374 14.55 33.69 12.20
CA ASN A 374 15.13 33.96 13.52
C ASN A 374 14.05 33.66 14.57
N PRO A 375 14.16 32.58 15.36
CA PRO A 375 13.15 32.24 16.36
C PRO A 375 12.87 33.37 17.37
N ALA A 376 13.86 34.20 17.68
CA ALA A 376 13.71 35.29 18.66
C ALA A 376 12.93 36.52 18.14
N SER A 377 12.57 36.59 16.85
CA SER A 377 11.70 37.66 16.33
C SER A 377 10.20 37.31 16.35
N LEU A 378 9.86 36.05 16.61
CA LEU A 378 8.49 35.57 16.68
C LEU A 378 7.93 35.73 18.11
N LYS A 379 6.73 36.31 18.19
CA LYS A 379 6.04 36.67 19.42
C LYS A 379 4.84 35.74 19.59
N ALA A 380 4.66 35.17 20.78
CA ALA A 380 3.50 34.33 21.07
C ALA A 380 2.20 35.17 21.16
N ARG A 381 1.10 34.66 20.62
CA ARG A 381 -0.26 35.22 20.77
C ARG A 381 -0.82 34.85 22.15
N THR A 382 -0.28 35.44 23.20
CA THR A 382 -0.78 35.22 24.57
C THR A 382 -2.25 35.65 24.71
N ALA A 383 -3.11 34.70 25.07
CA ALA A 383 -4.49 34.98 25.41
C ALA A 383 -4.59 35.55 26.83
N PRO A 384 -5.40 36.60 27.08
CA PRO A 384 -5.91 36.88 28.42
C PRO A 384 -6.72 35.67 28.91
N ALA A 385 -6.64 35.36 30.22
CA ALA A 385 -7.20 34.13 30.79
C ALA A 385 -8.72 33.94 30.55
N ASP A 386 -9.45 35.04 30.34
CA ASP A 386 -10.92 35.08 30.38
C ASP A 386 -11.56 35.31 28.99
N ALA A 387 -10.79 35.28 27.89
CA ALA A 387 -11.25 35.65 26.55
C ALA A 387 -11.00 34.55 25.50
N GLY A 388 -12.07 34.02 24.90
CA GLY A 388 -11.99 33.03 23.83
C GLY A 388 -11.43 33.60 22.52
N ALA A 389 -10.55 32.82 21.88
CA ALA A 389 -9.91 33.05 20.57
C ALA A 389 -9.20 34.41 20.37
N THR A 390 -7.86 34.38 20.37
CA THR A 390 -7.02 35.54 19.98
C THR A 390 -7.06 35.87 18.49
N ILE A 391 -7.59 34.95 17.65
CA ILE A 391 -7.71 35.08 16.20
C ILE A 391 -9.12 35.57 15.85
N LYS A 392 -9.22 36.59 15.00
CA LYS A 392 -10.48 37.21 14.55
C LYS A 392 -10.60 37.37 13.03
N TYR A 393 -9.51 37.31 12.28
CA TYR A 393 -9.47 37.64 10.84
C TYR A 393 -8.75 36.58 10.01
N LEU A 394 -9.21 36.38 8.77
CA LEU A 394 -8.40 35.81 7.70
C LEU A 394 -7.88 36.96 6.84
N VAL A 395 -6.56 37.11 6.74
CA VAL A 395 -5.91 38.27 6.10
C VAL A 395 -5.17 37.84 4.84
N PHE A 396 -5.80 38.09 3.70
CA PHE A 396 -5.27 37.77 2.38
C PHE A 396 -4.19 38.75 1.92
N ASN A 397 -3.11 38.17 1.42
CA ASN A 397 -1.93 38.82 0.91
C ASN A 397 -1.56 38.23 -0.47
N HIS A 398 -0.84 38.97 -1.30
CA HIS A 398 -0.13 38.42 -2.46
C HIS A 398 1.40 38.52 -2.29
N THR A 399 2.17 37.86 -3.14
CA THR A 399 3.64 37.93 -3.13
C THR A 399 4.20 39.10 -3.96
N ALA A 400 3.37 39.76 -4.79
CA ALA A 400 3.73 40.87 -5.69
C ALA A 400 4.78 40.53 -6.78
N VAL A 401 5.16 39.26 -6.89
CA VAL A 401 6.10 38.70 -7.87
C VAL A 401 5.41 37.64 -8.72
N ASP A 402 6.08 37.10 -9.73
CA ASP A 402 5.55 35.99 -10.52
C ASP A 402 5.23 34.75 -9.66
N SER A 403 4.21 33.98 -10.02
CA SER A 403 3.75 32.82 -9.24
C SER A 403 4.72 31.63 -9.26
N SER A 404 5.71 31.63 -10.15
CA SER A 404 6.84 30.69 -10.15
C SER A 404 7.90 30.98 -9.07
N VAL A 405 7.82 32.12 -8.37
CA VAL A 405 8.78 32.46 -7.30
C VAL A 405 8.47 31.65 -6.02
N GLY A 406 9.35 30.69 -5.74
CA GLY A 406 9.27 29.81 -4.56
C GLY A 406 9.21 30.53 -3.21
N VAL A 407 8.52 29.89 -2.27
CA VAL A 407 8.22 30.38 -0.92
C VAL A 407 9.49 30.67 -0.10
N GLU A 408 10.58 29.96 -0.35
CA GLU A 408 11.90 30.13 0.28
C GLU A 408 12.49 31.51 -0.04
N ARG A 409 12.30 31.98 -1.28
CA ARG A 409 12.78 33.29 -1.75
C ARG A 409 11.93 34.43 -1.16
N VAL A 410 10.63 34.21 -0.98
CA VAL A 410 9.73 35.12 -0.26
C VAL A 410 10.10 35.16 1.23
N ALA A 411 10.32 34.00 1.86
CA ALA A 411 10.76 33.91 3.26
C ALA A 411 12.10 34.63 3.48
N THR A 412 13.09 34.43 2.61
CA THR A 412 14.39 35.11 2.66
C THR A 412 14.24 36.63 2.62
N ALA A 413 13.38 37.15 1.74
CA ALA A 413 13.10 38.59 1.67
C ALA A 413 12.44 39.10 2.96
N HIS A 414 11.47 38.37 3.51
CA HIS A 414 10.78 38.74 4.75
C HIS A 414 11.68 38.65 5.99
N GLN A 415 12.61 37.67 6.04
CA GLN A 415 13.56 37.48 7.13
C GLN A 415 14.37 38.76 7.40
N SER A 416 14.77 39.49 6.35
CA SER A 416 15.51 40.75 6.46
C SER A 416 14.75 41.88 7.19
N ARG A 417 13.41 41.82 7.19
CA ARG A 417 12.52 42.89 7.68
C ARG A 417 11.80 42.54 8.99
N TRP A 418 11.49 41.26 9.17
CA TRP A 418 10.65 40.75 10.26
C TRP A 418 11.28 39.57 11.02
N GLY A 419 12.50 39.16 10.64
CA GLY A 419 13.21 38.00 11.18
C GLY A 419 12.61 36.64 10.77
N ALA A 420 11.36 36.57 10.32
CA ALA A 420 10.73 35.39 9.73
C ALA A 420 9.77 35.79 8.60
N ILE A 421 9.21 34.81 7.88
CA ILE A 421 8.10 35.06 6.94
C ILE A 421 6.88 35.61 7.70
N LEU A 422 6.08 36.47 7.04
CA LEU A 422 4.93 37.16 7.65
C LEU A 422 3.71 36.24 7.81
N TYR A 423 3.57 35.27 6.92
CA TYR A 423 2.36 34.51 6.70
C TYR A 423 2.30 33.26 7.60
N GLN A 424 1.11 32.80 7.95
CA GLN A 424 0.90 31.47 8.52
C GLN A 424 0.73 30.44 7.39
N TYR A 425 0.02 30.79 6.32
CA TYR A 425 -0.17 29.93 5.15
C TYR A 425 0.25 30.60 3.84
N PHE A 426 0.73 29.79 2.90
CA PHE A 426 1.15 30.21 1.56
C PHE A 426 0.54 29.27 0.52
N ILE A 427 -0.10 29.84 -0.51
CA ILE A 427 -0.73 29.10 -1.61
C ILE A 427 0.10 29.33 -2.87
N THR A 428 0.65 28.25 -3.41
CA THR A 428 1.53 28.21 -4.60
C THR A 428 0.79 28.52 -5.91
N GLY A 429 1.51 28.64 -7.03
CA GLY A 429 0.90 28.93 -8.35
C GLY A 429 -0.09 27.86 -8.83
N ASP A 430 0.19 26.60 -8.51
CA ASP A 430 -0.60 25.40 -8.79
C ASP A 430 -1.66 25.07 -7.72
N GLY A 431 -1.69 25.83 -6.61
CA GLY A 431 -2.74 25.73 -5.58
C GLY A 431 -2.42 24.81 -4.40
N ALA A 432 -1.22 24.26 -4.29
CA ALA A 432 -0.80 23.56 -3.07
C ALA A 432 -0.69 24.54 -1.87
N ILE A 433 -1.16 24.10 -0.70
CA ILE A 433 -1.18 24.90 0.55
C ILE A 433 0.00 24.48 1.43
N LEU A 434 0.81 25.47 1.81
CA LEU A 434 1.99 25.31 2.65
C LEU A 434 1.77 26.05 3.98
N GLN A 435 2.06 25.40 5.12
CA GLN A 435 2.15 26.08 6.41
C GLN A 435 3.57 26.62 6.59
N THR A 436 3.67 27.89 6.99
CA THR A 436 4.90 28.69 6.94
C THR A 436 5.26 29.36 8.26
N ASN A 437 4.30 29.45 9.19
CA ASN A 437 4.50 29.68 10.61
C ASN A 437 3.43 28.92 11.41
N ALA A 438 3.69 28.68 12.69
CA ALA A 438 2.68 28.20 13.63
C ALA A 438 1.59 29.27 13.89
N LEU A 439 0.36 28.82 14.18
CA LEU A 439 -0.79 29.73 14.38
C LEU A 439 -0.69 30.59 15.64
N ASP A 440 0.00 30.10 16.67
CA ASP A 440 0.23 30.79 17.95
C ASP A 440 1.35 31.85 17.89
N GLN A 441 2.08 31.97 16.77
CA GLN A 441 3.23 32.87 16.63
C GLN A 441 3.01 33.93 15.55
N VAL A 442 3.49 35.15 15.82
CA VAL A 442 3.44 36.30 14.91
C VAL A 442 4.74 37.09 14.88
N VAL A 443 5.07 37.70 13.75
CA VAL A 443 6.20 38.63 13.65
C VAL A 443 5.94 39.97 14.33
N ASP A 444 4.68 40.36 14.52
CA ASP A 444 4.33 41.53 15.33
C ASP A 444 2.96 41.42 16.03
N LEU A 445 2.92 41.94 17.26
CA LEU A 445 1.71 42.07 18.08
C LEU A 445 1.10 43.47 18.00
N ASN A 446 1.86 44.49 17.55
CA ASN A 446 1.39 45.88 17.49
C ASN A 446 0.48 46.14 16.27
N GLN A 447 0.44 45.23 15.30
CA GLN A 447 -0.40 45.30 14.10
C GLN A 447 -1.62 44.38 14.27
N PRO A 448 -2.86 44.89 14.42
CA PRO A 448 -4.02 44.04 14.69
C PRO A 448 -4.29 42.97 13.62
N TRP A 449 -4.01 43.27 12.35
CA TRP A 449 -4.14 42.33 11.22
C TRP A 449 -3.06 41.24 11.20
N ILE A 450 -1.96 41.41 11.93
CA ILE A 450 -0.97 40.34 12.20
C ILE A 450 -1.37 39.63 13.51
N ALA A 451 -1.45 40.37 14.61
CA ALA A 451 -1.69 39.88 15.96
C ALA A 451 -2.99 39.06 16.13
N GLN A 452 -4.07 39.49 15.46
CA GLN A 452 -5.40 38.86 15.51
C GLN A 452 -5.79 38.25 14.15
N GLY A 453 -4.87 38.18 13.18
CA GLY A 453 -5.11 37.63 11.85
C GLY A 453 -4.30 36.36 11.56
N ILE A 454 -4.92 35.40 10.87
CA ILE A 454 -4.19 34.36 10.12
C ILE A 454 -3.83 34.98 8.77
N ASN A 455 -2.56 35.18 8.51
CA ASN A 455 -2.09 35.79 7.28
C ASN A 455 -1.84 34.72 6.22
N ILE A 456 -2.58 34.82 5.10
CA ILE A 456 -2.56 33.87 3.99
C ILE A 456 -2.00 34.58 2.77
N ALA A 457 -0.87 34.11 2.24
CA ALA A 457 -0.31 34.58 0.98
C ALA A 457 -0.78 33.73 -0.20
N VAL A 458 -1.04 34.37 -1.33
CA VAL A 458 -1.29 33.71 -2.62
C VAL A 458 -0.17 34.13 -3.59
N ALA A 459 0.51 33.16 -4.20
CA ALA A 459 1.66 33.39 -5.07
C ALA A 459 1.24 34.06 -6.39
N GLY A 460 1.68 35.29 -6.62
CA GLY A 460 1.42 36.04 -7.85
C GLY A 460 1.38 37.56 -7.67
N ASN A 461 1.30 38.27 -8.79
CA ASN A 461 1.19 39.72 -8.88
C ASN A 461 -0.22 40.11 -9.41
N PHE A 462 -1.19 40.17 -8.50
CA PHE A 462 -2.61 40.42 -8.82
C PHE A 462 -2.95 41.91 -9.00
N THR A 463 -2.03 42.68 -9.59
CA THR A 463 -2.24 44.08 -9.95
C THR A 463 -3.20 44.19 -11.15
N ALA A 464 -2.93 43.43 -12.22
CA ALA A 464 -3.77 43.37 -13.43
C ALA A 464 -4.50 42.01 -13.62
N GLN A 465 -4.10 40.99 -12.86
CA GLN A 465 -4.63 39.62 -12.93
C GLN A 465 -5.34 39.24 -11.62
N VAL A 466 -6.02 38.10 -11.63
CA VAL A 466 -6.61 37.44 -10.44
C VAL A 466 -5.92 36.10 -10.20
N PRO A 467 -6.02 35.50 -9.00
CA PRO A 467 -5.48 34.16 -8.75
C PRO A 467 -6.08 33.10 -9.69
N SER A 468 -5.33 32.02 -9.92
CA SER A 468 -5.78 30.91 -10.76
C SER A 468 -6.97 30.16 -10.14
N ASP A 469 -7.71 29.37 -10.93
CA ASP A 469 -8.84 28.58 -10.41
C ASP A 469 -8.42 27.61 -9.30
N ALA A 470 -7.22 27.01 -9.42
CA ALA A 470 -6.65 26.15 -8.38
C ALA A 470 -6.33 26.94 -7.10
N GLN A 471 -5.75 28.15 -7.23
CA GLN A 471 -5.49 29.04 -6.09
C GLN A 471 -6.78 29.51 -5.41
N LEU A 472 -7.82 29.88 -6.17
CA LEU A 472 -9.12 30.28 -5.62
C LEU A 472 -9.83 29.11 -4.93
N GLN A 473 -9.70 27.89 -5.47
CA GLN A 473 -10.26 26.69 -4.86
C GLN A 473 -9.55 26.32 -3.54
N ALA A 474 -8.22 26.33 -3.54
CA ALA A 474 -7.41 26.10 -2.35
C ALA A 474 -7.66 27.16 -1.26
N ALA A 475 -7.71 28.44 -1.65
CA ALA A 475 -8.03 29.55 -0.74
C ALA A 475 -9.44 29.41 -0.14
N ALA A 476 -10.42 28.95 -0.91
CA ALA A 476 -11.78 28.73 -0.44
C ALA A 476 -11.87 27.56 0.55
N GLN A 477 -11.21 26.43 0.28
CA GLN A 477 -11.17 25.27 1.18
C GLN A 477 -10.44 25.59 2.49
N LEU A 478 -9.28 26.25 2.41
CA LEU A 478 -8.53 26.71 3.57
C LEU A 478 -9.34 27.69 4.43
N SER A 479 -10.00 28.66 3.80
CA SER A 479 -10.81 29.65 4.52
C SER A 479 -12.06 29.03 5.15
N ALA A 480 -12.77 28.15 4.43
CA ALA A 480 -13.98 27.50 4.94
C ALA A 480 -13.71 26.70 6.22
N TRP A 481 -12.59 25.96 6.27
CA TRP A 481 -12.12 25.26 7.46
C TRP A 481 -11.70 26.24 8.57
N LEU A 482 -10.75 27.17 8.30
CA LEU A 482 -10.23 28.09 9.32
C LEU A 482 -11.32 29.00 9.93
N MET A 483 -12.30 29.41 9.15
CA MET A 483 -13.44 30.20 9.63
C MET A 483 -14.26 29.45 10.68
N GLN A 484 -14.43 28.15 10.52
CA GLN A 484 -15.18 27.31 11.46
C GLN A 484 -14.29 26.75 12.57
N GLU A 485 -12.97 26.72 12.39
CA GLU A 485 -12.00 26.38 13.43
C GLU A 485 -11.85 27.50 14.47
N HIS A 486 -11.87 28.76 14.02
CA HIS A 486 -11.65 29.94 14.86
C HIS A 486 -12.88 30.85 15.01
N ALA A 487 -14.07 30.39 14.59
CA ALA A 487 -15.33 31.14 14.60
C ALA A 487 -15.24 32.53 13.93
N ILE A 488 -14.47 32.64 12.85
CA ILE A 488 -14.28 33.87 12.07
C ILE A 488 -15.49 34.04 11.13
N PRO A 489 -16.30 35.11 11.26
CA PRO A 489 -17.43 35.35 10.38
C PRO A 489 -16.97 35.90 9.01
N SER A 490 -17.82 35.85 7.99
CA SER A 490 -17.42 36.09 6.59
C SER A 490 -16.98 37.53 6.31
N GLU A 491 -17.50 38.51 7.04
CA GLU A 491 -17.07 39.92 7.00
C GLU A 491 -15.64 40.14 7.49
N ASN A 492 -15.09 39.19 8.26
CA ASN A 492 -13.71 39.19 8.74
C ASN A 492 -12.71 38.47 7.80
N VAL A 493 -13.18 37.97 6.65
CA VAL A 493 -12.30 37.63 5.51
C VAL A 493 -11.91 38.93 4.80
N LYS A 494 -10.64 39.32 4.90
CA LYS A 494 -10.17 40.66 4.51
C LYS A 494 -8.84 40.59 3.77
N GLY A 495 -8.62 41.53 2.86
CA GLY A 495 -7.29 41.77 2.28
C GLY A 495 -6.47 42.67 3.21
N VAL A 496 -5.14 42.58 3.17
CA VAL A 496 -4.30 43.50 3.97
C VAL A 496 -4.53 44.99 3.60
N SER A 497 -4.93 45.27 2.36
CA SER A 497 -5.42 46.59 1.90
C SER A 497 -6.66 47.13 2.65
N GLU A 498 -7.40 46.30 3.38
CA GLU A 498 -8.55 46.73 4.21
C GLU A 498 -8.14 47.14 5.64
N PHE A 499 -6.86 46.98 6.00
CA PHE A 499 -6.31 47.38 7.31
C PHE A 499 -5.24 48.48 7.19
N ILE A 500 -4.45 48.46 6.12
CA ILE A 500 -3.37 49.42 5.86
C ILE A 500 -3.33 49.81 4.38
N ASN A 501 -2.76 50.98 4.06
CA ASN A 501 -2.53 51.38 2.67
C ASN A 501 -1.53 50.41 2.00
N SER A 502 -2.04 49.54 1.13
CA SER A 502 -1.30 48.45 0.51
C SER A 502 -1.94 48.03 -0.82
N GLN A 503 -1.11 47.65 -1.79
CA GLN A 503 -1.56 47.06 -3.07
C GLN A 503 -1.88 45.57 -2.97
N SER A 504 -1.58 44.94 -1.83
CA SER A 504 -1.82 43.52 -1.55
C SER A 504 -3.22 43.34 -0.92
N PRO A 505 -4.01 42.33 -1.31
CA PRO A 505 -3.66 41.18 -2.16
C PRO A 505 -3.90 41.41 -3.67
N GLY A 506 -4.13 42.65 -4.10
CA GLY A 506 -4.19 43.04 -5.52
C GLY A 506 -5.22 44.14 -5.76
N ALA A 507 -5.01 45.01 -6.76
CA ALA A 507 -6.01 46.00 -7.14
C ALA A 507 -7.36 45.36 -7.53
N GLN A 508 -7.32 44.13 -8.05
CA GLN A 508 -8.48 43.32 -8.40
C GLN A 508 -9.24 42.72 -7.19
N TRP A 509 -8.81 42.98 -5.94
CA TRP A 509 -9.42 42.41 -4.72
C TRP A 509 -10.83 42.98 -4.46
N MET A 510 -10.95 44.30 -4.32
CA MET A 510 -12.22 45.03 -4.12
C MET A 510 -12.76 45.71 -5.39
N THR A 511 -11.94 45.84 -6.44
CA THR A 511 -12.27 46.58 -7.66
C THR A 511 -12.00 45.73 -8.91
N GLY A 512 -12.37 46.21 -10.10
CA GLY A 512 -12.16 45.47 -11.35
C GLY A 512 -12.88 44.12 -11.33
N ARG A 513 -12.12 43.02 -11.38
CA ARG A 513 -12.66 41.64 -11.34
C ARG A 513 -13.12 41.17 -9.94
N LYS A 514 -12.90 41.97 -8.88
CA LYS A 514 -13.40 41.75 -7.51
C LYS A 514 -13.25 40.31 -6.97
N TRP A 515 -12.05 39.73 -7.02
CA TRP A 515 -11.91 38.29 -6.68
C TRP A 515 -12.20 37.96 -5.20
N LYS A 516 -12.36 38.95 -4.31
CA LYS A 516 -12.98 38.77 -2.98
C LYS A 516 -14.39 38.19 -3.06
N GLU A 517 -15.23 38.70 -3.96
CA GLU A 517 -16.61 38.22 -4.12
C GLU A 517 -16.59 36.76 -4.60
N THR A 518 -15.75 36.44 -5.59
CA THR A 518 -15.54 35.06 -6.08
C THR A 518 -15.06 34.10 -4.99
N LEU A 519 -14.12 34.54 -4.14
CA LEU A 519 -13.62 33.75 -3.02
C LEU A 519 -14.72 33.48 -1.99
N LEU A 520 -15.48 34.50 -1.60
CA LEU A 520 -16.61 34.35 -0.65
C LEU A 520 -17.69 33.42 -1.20
N THR A 521 -18.02 33.47 -2.50
CA THR A 521 -18.94 32.51 -3.13
C THR A 521 -18.42 31.08 -3.05
N ARG A 522 -17.11 30.84 -3.29
CA ARG A 522 -16.53 29.48 -3.18
C ARG A 522 -16.45 28.99 -1.73
N ILE A 523 -16.19 29.86 -0.76
CA ILE A 523 -16.25 29.54 0.67
C ILE A 523 -17.67 29.09 1.05
N ALA A 524 -18.68 29.87 0.68
CA ALA A 524 -20.08 29.54 0.93
C ALA A 524 -20.49 28.21 0.27
N ALA A 525 -20.03 27.94 -0.96
CA ALA A 525 -20.26 26.66 -1.63
C ALA A 525 -19.68 25.49 -0.84
N VAL A 526 -18.41 25.56 -0.41
CA VAL A 526 -17.75 24.53 0.40
C VAL A 526 -18.48 24.30 1.75
N GLN A 527 -18.95 25.37 2.39
CA GLN A 527 -19.70 25.27 3.64
C GLN A 527 -21.13 24.72 3.43
N SER A 528 -21.76 24.98 2.28
CA SER A 528 -23.13 24.51 1.97
C SER A 528 -23.22 23.01 1.65
N SER A 529 -22.11 22.37 1.28
CA SER A 529 -22.07 20.93 0.95
C SER A 529 -22.10 19.98 2.16
N ALA A 530 -22.38 20.47 3.37
CA ALA A 530 -22.48 19.66 4.59
C ALA A 530 -23.92 19.11 4.82
N PRO A 531 -24.09 17.82 5.16
CA PRO A 531 -25.42 17.22 5.33
C PRO A 531 -26.12 17.59 6.66
N PRO A 532 -27.47 17.54 6.72
CA PRO A 532 -28.26 17.86 7.91
C PRO A 532 -28.17 16.78 9.02
N PRO A 533 -28.47 17.13 10.29
CA PRO A 533 -28.17 16.28 11.45
C PRO A 533 -29.20 15.15 11.69
N PRO A 534 -28.76 13.94 12.06
CA PRO A 534 -29.61 12.88 12.62
C PRO A 534 -29.77 13.01 14.16
N THR A 535 -30.84 12.45 14.71
CA THR A 535 -31.06 12.32 16.15
C THR A 535 -30.16 11.23 16.79
N PRO A 536 -29.82 11.35 18.09
CA PRO A 536 -28.72 10.60 18.69
C PRO A 536 -29.11 9.20 19.19
N THR A 537 -28.22 8.22 19.01
CA THR A 537 -28.25 6.92 19.71
C THR A 537 -26.85 6.45 20.12
N THR A 538 -26.78 5.76 21.26
CA THR A 538 -25.62 5.02 21.82
C THR A 538 -24.56 5.87 22.57
N PRO A 539 -24.35 5.65 23.90
CA PRO A 539 -23.35 6.41 24.68
C PRO A 539 -21.87 6.03 24.45
N THR A 540 -21.58 4.88 23.84
CA THR A 540 -20.27 4.21 23.91
C THR A 540 -19.12 5.02 23.28
N ASP A 541 -19.37 5.65 22.12
CA ASP A 541 -18.34 6.40 21.39
C ASP A 541 -17.90 7.68 22.12
N SER A 542 -18.78 8.25 22.96
CA SER A 542 -18.49 9.41 23.79
C SER A 542 -17.34 9.15 24.78
N ILE A 543 -17.30 7.94 25.35
CA ILE A 543 -16.28 7.54 26.33
C ILE A 543 -14.92 7.37 25.64
N ALA A 544 -14.88 6.72 24.48
CA ALA A 544 -13.65 6.55 23.70
C ALA A 544 -13.06 7.90 23.24
N LEU A 545 -13.90 8.80 22.73
CA LEU A 545 -13.48 10.14 22.30
C LEU A 545 -13.02 11.01 23.48
N THR A 546 -13.65 10.88 24.64
CA THR A 546 -13.24 11.59 25.87
C THR A 546 -11.90 11.06 26.41
N ALA A 547 -11.71 9.74 26.41
CA ALA A 547 -10.43 9.12 26.80
C ALA A 547 -9.28 9.51 25.86
N LEU A 548 -9.52 9.53 24.53
CA LEU A 548 -8.53 9.95 23.54
C LEU A 548 -8.14 11.43 23.72
N ARG A 549 -9.11 12.32 23.94
CA ARG A 549 -8.86 13.75 24.23
C ARG A 549 -8.08 13.94 25.53
N ALA A 550 -8.43 13.23 26.60
CA ALA A 550 -7.68 13.26 27.85
C ALA A 550 -6.23 12.78 27.67
N HIS A 551 -6.00 11.77 26.82
CA HIS A 551 -4.66 11.27 26.52
C HIS A 551 -3.83 12.27 25.69
N VAL A 552 -4.43 12.94 24.70
CA VAL A 552 -3.78 14.04 23.96
C VAL A 552 -3.37 15.15 24.92
N SER A 553 -4.27 15.66 25.76
CA SER A 553 -3.91 16.73 26.69
C SER A 553 -2.95 16.33 27.81
N GLN A 554 -2.88 15.04 28.18
CA GLN A 554 -1.79 14.53 29.02
C GLN A 554 -0.42 14.58 28.31
N LEU A 555 -0.39 14.31 27.00
CA LEU A 555 0.84 14.37 26.19
C LEU A 555 1.24 15.82 25.88
N GLU A 556 0.30 16.73 25.60
CA GLU A 556 0.56 18.18 25.51
C GLU A 556 1.13 18.72 26.83
N ALA A 557 0.57 18.30 27.97
CA ALA A 557 1.10 18.63 29.29
C ALA A 557 2.44 17.95 29.61
N ALA A 558 2.82 16.87 28.91
CA ALA A 558 4.15 16.27 29.00
C ALA A 558 5.16 17.04 28.13
N LEU A 559 4.78 17.43 26.91
CA LEU A 559 5.59 18.23 25.99
C LEU A 559 6.00 19.56 26.67
N ARG A 560 5.04 20.30 27.21
CA ARG A 560 5.28 21.56 27.94
C ARG A 560 6.19 21.42 29.17
N ARG A 561 6.21 20.24 29.80
CA ARG A 561 7.16 19.94 30.89
C ARG A 561 8.56 19.66 30.37
N ALA A 562 8.69 18.95 29.24
CA ALA A 562 9.99 18.74 28.59
C ALA A 562 10.59 20.07 28.09
N GLU A 563 9.80 20.92 27.45
CA GLU A 563 10.20 22.27 27.02
C GLU A 563 10.69 23.13 28.19
N ALA A 564 9.97 23.11 29.31
CA ALA A 564 10.36 23.80 30.54
C ALA A 564 11.67 23.24 31.13
N SER A 565 11.85 21.92 31.17
CA SER A 565 13.11 21.29 31.64
C SER A 565 14.30 21.60 30.73
N ILE A 566 14.13 21.59 29.40
CA ILE A 566 15.16 21.99 28.44
C ILE A 566 15.56 23.45 28.66
N THR A 567 14.58 24.33 28.93
CA THR A 567 14.81 25.74 29.23
C THR A 567 15.57 25.93 30.55
N ALA A 568 15.18 25.22 31.61
CA ALA A 568 15.84 25.28 32.92
C ALA A 568 17.29 24.78 32.86
N LEU A 569 17.55 23.62 32.25
CA LEU A 569 18.90 23.07 32.08
C LEU A 569 19.77 23.94 31.17
N THR A 570 19.18 24.63 30.20
CA THR A 570 19.86 25.63 29.36
C THR A 570 20.30 26.85 30.19
N GLN A 571 19.45 27.33 31.09
CA GLN A 571 19.77 28.42 32.02
C GLN A 571 20.80 28.00 33.07
N GLU A 572 20.69 26.79 33.63
CA GLU A 572 21.65 26.25 34.59
C GLU A 572 23.04 26.05 33.98
N ARG A 573 23.12 25.51 32.75
CA ARG A 573 24.37 25.42 31.97
C ARG A 573 25.04 26.78 31.81
N ASP A 574 24.28 27.83 31.51
CA ASP A 574 24.84 29.17 31.27
C ASP A 574 25.14 29.93 32.58
N ALA A 575 24.40 29.66 33.67
CA ALA A 575 24.74 30.12 35.01
C ALA A 575 26.02 29.44 35.55
N LEU A 576 26.18 28.13 35.33
CA LEU A 576 27.42 27.41 35.60
C LEU A 576 28.57 28.01 34.78
N ARG A 577 28.39 28.26 33.47
CA ARG A 577 29.39 28.97 32.65
C ARG A 577 29.80 30.35 33.21
N GLN A 578 28.88 31.07 33.86
CA GLN A 578 29.23 32.31 34.58
C GLN A 578 29.96 32.04 35.90
N GLN A 579 29.59 31.02 36.66
CA GLN A 579 30.32 30.60 37.88
C GLN A 579 31.73 30.08 37.60
N ILE A 580 31.96 29.44 36.44
CA ILE A 580 33.31 29.08 35.95
C ILE A 580 34.19 30.33 35.78
N GLY A 581 33.58 31.49 35.51
CA GLY A 581 34.25 32.79 35.46
C GLY A 581 34.40 33.50 36.81
N SER A 582 33.92 32.94 37.94
CA SER A 582 33.94 33.62 39.26
C SER A 582 34.35 32.78 40.46
N GLY A 583 34.34 31.44 40.38
CA GLY A 583 35.19 30.57 41.19
C GLY A 583 34.85 30.35 42.68
N THR A 584 33.57 30.30 43.08
CA THR A 584 33.19 30.10 44.50
C THR A 584 32.04 29.11 44.71
N GLY A 585 32.26 28.01 45.45
CA GLY A 585 31.21 27.05 45.85
C GLY A 585 31.75 25.85 46.68
N ASN A 586 30.94 25.31 47.61
CA ASN A 586 31.35 24.24 48.53
C ASN A 586 30.67 22.89 48.19
N VAL A 587 31.46 21.83 48.06
CA VAL A 587 31.12 20.62 47.28
C VAL A 587 30.42 19.51 48.09
N THR A 588 30.69 19.41 49.40
CA THR A 588 30.43 18.18 50.16
C THR A 588 28.94 17.82 50.32
N GLU A 589 28.08 18.80 50.59
CA GLU A 589 26.64 18.56 50.78
C GLU A 589 25.93 18.23 49.45
N LEU A 590 26.41 18.77 48.34
CA LEU A 590 25.85 18.52 47.00
C LEU A 590 25.98 17.03 46.62
N ASN A 591 27.15 16.44 46.86
CA ASN A 591 27.42 15.02 46.60
C ASN A 591 26.48 14.07 47.37
N ARG A 592 26.07 14.44 48.59
CA ARG A 592 25.15 13.65 49.42
C ARG A 592 23.75 13.57 48.80
N GLN A 593 23.28 14.67 48.23
CA GLN A 593 21.96 14.75 47.58
C GLN A 593 21.97 14.04 46.20
N ILE A 594 23.08 14.16 45.45
CA ILE A 594 23.28 13.48 44.17
C ILE A 594 23.18 11.95 44.30
N GLN A 595 23.69 11.34 45.38
CA GLN A 595 23.61 9.88 45.56
C GLN A 595 22.17 9.37 45.71
N ALA A 596 21.35 10.00 46.56
CA ALA A 596 19.95 9.62 46.74
C ALA A 596 19.12 9.76 45.46
N LEU A 597 19.39 10.82 44.67
CA LEU A 597 18.71 11.06 43.40
C LEU A 597 19.05 9.99 42.33
N ASN A 598 20.28 9.49 42.32
CA ASN A 598 20.72 8.43 41.41
C ASN A 598 20.02 7.08 41.68
N GLU A 599 19.67 6.77 42.92
CA GLU A 599 18.96 5.52 43.26
C GLU A 599 17.50 5.57 42.83
N GLN A 600 16.83 6.70 43.04
CA GLN A 600 15.47 6.94 42.51
C GLN A 600 15.44 6.87 40.97
N MET A 601 16.42 7.49 40.30
CA MET A 601 16.55 7.47 38.85
C MET A 601 16.77 6.04 38.29
N ARG A 602 17.46 5.16 39.01
CA ARG A 602 17.58 3.73 38.64
C ARG A 602 16.24 3.00 38.73
N ALA A 603 15.44 3.25 39.78
CA ALA A 603 14.13 2.63 39.95
C ALA A 603 13.17 3.01 38.79
N SER A 604 13.01 4.30 38.51
CA SER A 604 12.17 4.77 37.39
C SER A 604 12.70 4.34 36.01
N THR A 605 13.99 4.05 35.86
CA THR A 605 14.55 3.48 34.62
C THR A 605 14.06 2.05 34.37
N ALA A 606 13.98 1.21 35.42
CA ALA A 606 13.45 -0.15 35.32
C ALA A 606 11.93 -0.17 35.02
N GLU A 607 11.21 0.78 35.62
CA GLU A 607 9.79 1.01 35.35
C GLU A 607 9.55 1.49 33.90
N LYS A 608 10.33 2.46 33.42
CA LYS A 608 10.33 2.93 32.02
C LYS A 608 10.58 1.78 31.03
N ALA A 609 11.50 0.86 31.32
CA ALA A 609 11.76 -0.31 30.47
C ALA A 609 10.55 -1.28 30.43
N THR A 610 9.92 -1.52 31.58
CA THR A 610 8.72 -2.38 31.69
C THR A 610 7.53 -1.79 30.92
N LEU A 611 7.27 -0.49 31.09
CA LEU A 611 6.25 0.25 30.34
C LEU A 611 6.54 0.27 28.83
N THR A 612 7.81 0.34 28.42
CA THR A 612 8.20 0.29 27.00
C THR A 612 7.82 -1.05 26.35
N GLN A 613 8.02 -2.18 27.03
CA GLN A 613 7.58 -3.49 26.54
C GLN A 613 6.05 -3.58 26.43
N GLN A 614 5.32 -3.04 27.40
CA GLN A 614 3.85 -3.00 27.35
C GLN A 614 3.33 -2.13 26.19
N ILE A 615 3.98 -0.99 25.91
CA ILE A 615 3.67 -0.14 24.75
C ILE A 615 3.95 -0.87 23.42
N GLN A 616 5.01 -1.69 23.33
CA GLN A 616 5.29 -2.50 22.13
C GLN A 616 4.23 -3.59 21.90
N ALA A 617 3.74 -4.25 22.95
CA ALA A 617 2.62 -5.18 22.87
C ALA A 617 1.34 -4.47 22.40
N LEU A 618 0.95 -3.37 23.07
CA LEU A 618 -0.24 -2.59 22.73
C LEU A 618 -0.20 -2.00 21.30
N ASN A 619 0.98 -1.66 20.77
CA ASN A 619 1.13 -1.23 19.37
C ASN A 619 0.93 -2.39 18.37
N THR A 620 1.25 -3.63 18.75
CA THR A 620 1.01 -4.83 17.94
C THR A 620 -0.50 -5.14 17.90
N ASP A 621 -1.16 -5.07 19.05
CA ASP A 621 -2.62 -5.23 19.16
C ASP A 621 -3.36 -4.11 18.42
N LYS A 622 -2.95 -2.84 18.59
CA LYS A 622 -3.48 -1.68 17.85
C LYS A 622 -3.36 -1.87 16.34
N THR A 623 -2.25 -2.40 15.85
CA THR A 623 -2.04 -2.70 14.42
C THR A 623 -2.99 -3.79 13.93
N THR A 624 -3.26 -4.80 14.74
CA THR A 624 -4.20 -5.90 14.44
C THR A 624 -5.66 -5.40 14.43
N LEU A 625 -6.05 -4.64 15.45
CA LEU A 625 -7.37 -3.99 15.55
C LEU A 625 -7.59 -2.97 14.42
N THR A 626 -6.56 -2.26 13.98
CA THR A 626 -6.64 -1.33 12.83
C THR A 626 -6.99 -2.06 11.54
N LYS A 627 -6.38 -3.23 11.28
CA LYS A 627 -6.73 -4.07 10.12
C LYS A 627 -8.17 -4.59 10.20
N GLN A 628 -8.61 -5.02 11.38
CA GLN A 628 -10.00 -5.46 11.58
C GLN A 628 -11.00 -4.32 11.38
N ALA A 629 -10.70 -3.11 11.87
CA ALA A 629 -11.53 -1.92 11.64
C ALA A 629 -11.57 -1.49 10.17
N GLN A 630 -10.47 -1.66 9.42
CA GLN A 630 -10.43 -1.44 7.97
C GLN A 630 -11.36 -2.44 7.24
N THR A 631 -11.32 -3.73 7.60
CA THR A 631 -12.24 -4.75 7.08
C THR A 631 -13.69 -4.39 7.40
N PHE A 632 -14.03 -4.14 8.66
CA PHE A 632 -15.40 -3.78 9.05
C PHE A 632 -15.89 -2.48 8.40
N ASN A 633 -15.01 -1.53 8.07
CA ASN A 633 -15.41 -0.34 7.33
C ASN A 633 -15.67 -0.62 5.84
N ALA A 634 -14.91 -1.54 5.23
CA ALA A 634 -15.21 -2.04 3.88
C ALA A 634 -16.54 -2.81 3.87
N ASP A 635 -16.76 -3.69 4.85
CA ASP A 635 -18.02 -4.44 5.02
C ASP A 635 -19.21 -3.48 5.23
N LYS A 636 -19.07 -2.47 6.10
CA LYS A 636 -20.06 -1.41 6.31
C LYS A 636 -20.35 -0.61 5.04
N THR A 637 -19.33 -0.35 4.21
CA THR A 637 -19.50 0.33 2.92
C THR A 637 -20.29 -0.54 1.94
N ALA A 638 -19.96 -1.84 1.85
CA ALA A 638 -20.70 -2.80 1.05
C ALA A 638 -22.16 -2.98 1.52
N LEU A 639 -22.37 -3.08 2.84
CA LEU A 639 -23.69 -3.22 3.45
C LEU A 639 -24.54 -1.96 3.27
N ASN A 640 -23.94 -0.77 3.32
CA ASN A 640 -24.62 0.48 2.95
C ASN A 640 -25.00 0.49 1.47
N GLY A 641 -24.14 0.00 0.57
CA GLY A 641 -24.48 -0.17 -0.85
C GLY A 641 -25.66 -1.12 -1.06
N GLN A 642 -25.67 -2.26 -0.37
CA GLN A 642 -26.79 -3.21 -0.37
C GLN A 642 -28.08 -2.57 0.20
N LEU A 643 -27.98 -1.82 1.28
CA LEU A 643 -29.10 -1.08 1.87
C LEU A 643 -29.62 0.03 0.94
N THR A 644 -28.75 0.70 0.18
CA THR A 644 -29.16 1.67 -0.85
C THR A 644 -29.92 0.97 -1.98
N ALA A 645 -29.41 -0.15 -2.50
CA ALA A 645 -30.09 -0.94 -3.53
C ALA A 645 -31.44 -1.48 -3.04
N ALA A 646 -31.49 -2.04 -1.83
CA ALA A 646 -32.73 -2.53 -1.20
C ALA A 646 -33.75 -1.41 -0.96
N ASN A 647 -33.31 -0.18 -0.64
CA ASN A 647 -34.21 0.97 -0.52
C ASN A 647 -34.73 1.47 -1.89
N GLN A 648 -33.93 1.39 -2.95
CA GLN A 648 -34.37 1.69 -4.33
C GLN A 648 -35.37 0.63 -4.84
N GLU A 649 -35.12 -0.64 -4.52
CA GLU A 649 -36.07 -1.73 -4.79
C GLU A 649 -37.35 -1.58 -3.96
N LEU A 650 -37.26 -1.25 -2.68
CA LEU A 650 -38.42 -0.95 -1.83
C LEU A 650 -39.23 0.25 -2.32
N ALA A 651 -38.57 1.30 -2.83
CA ALA A 651 -39.25 2.44 -3.44
C ALA A 651 -39.99 2.02 -4.73
N THR A 652 -39.36 1.18 -5.56
CA THR A 652 -39.94 0.61 -6.77
C THR A 652 -41.11 -0.34 -6.44
N LEU A 653 -41.01 -1.14 -5.38
CA LEU A 653 -42.10 -1.97 -4.87
C LEU A 653 -43.24 -1.11 -4.31
N LYS A 654 -42.96 -0.02 -3.59
CA LYS A 654 -43.99 0.92 -3.13
C LYS A 654 -44.72 1.60 -4.29
N GLN A 655 -44.00 1.98 -5.35
CA GLN A 655 -44.64 2.50 -6.58
C GLN A 655 -45.48 1.42 -7.29
N LYS A 656 -45.01 0.17 -7.36
CA LYS A 656 -45.80 -0.96 -7.87
C LYS A 656 -47.05 -1.22 -7.02
N VAL A 657 -46.94 -1.16 -5.68
CA VAL A 657 -48.07 -1.31 -4.76
C VAL A 657 -49.07 -0.16 -4.94
N GLN A 658 -48.64 1.10 -4.98
CA GLN A 658 -49.53 2.23 -5.28
C GLN A 658 -50.20 2.09 -6.66
N GLY A 659 -49.45 1.66 -7.69
CA GLY A 659 -50.01 1.36 -9.00
C GLY A 659 -51.08 0.28 -8.94
N LEU A 660 -50.81 -0.84 -8.24
CA LEU A 660 -51.77 -1.93 -8.01
C LEU A 660 -52.97 -1.49 -7.16
N GLU A 661 -52.79 -0.66 -6.14
CA GLU A 661 -53.89 -0.07 -5.35
C GLU A 661 -54.76 0.86 -6.19
N THR A 662 -54.17 1.66 -7.09
CA THR A 662 -54.89 2.48 -8.07
C THR A 662 -55.64 1.60 -9.07
N THR A 663 -55.02 0.54 -9.58
CA THR A 663 -55.66 -0.45 -10.48
C THR A 663 -56.78 -1.23 -9.78
N ILE A 664 -56.61 -1.62 -8.51
CA ILE A 664 -57.64 -2.25 -7.69
C ILE A 664 -58.81 -1.27 -7.48
N LYS A 665 -58.55 0.01 -7.18
CA LYS A 665 -59.59 1.04 -7.12
C LYS A 665 -60.31 1.22 -8.46
N GLN A 666 -59.61 1.21 -9.59
CA GLN A 666 -60.20 1.31 -10.93
C GLN A 666 -61.09 0.11 -11.27
N TYR A 667 -60.68 -1.11 -10.89
CA TYR A 667 -61.54 -2.30 -11.00
C TYR A 667 -62.74 -2.24 -10.03
N GLN A 668 -62.56 -1.70 -8.82
CA GLN A 668 -63.65 -1.50 -7.84
C GLN A 668 -64.64 -0.41 -8.25
N THR A 669 -64.25 0.58 -9.06
CA THR A 669 -65.13 1.64 -9.58
C THR A 669 -65.64 1.38 -11.00
N GLY A 670 -65.33 0.23 -11.61
CA GLY A 670 -65.90 -0.21 -12.89
C GLY A 670 -65.42 0.56 -14.13
N GLY A 671 -64.34 1.35 -14.03
CA GLY A 671 -63.84 2.20 -15.12
C GLY A 671 -62.76 1.51 -15.95
N VAL A 672 -63.14 0.85 -17.06
CA VAL A 672 -62.19 0.19 -17.98
C VAL A 672 -61.74 1.13 -19.10
N THR A 673 -60.42 1.31 -19.22
CA THR A 673 -59.75 1.68 -20.49
C THR A 673 -58.42 0.91 -20.60
N PRO A 674 -58.16 0.18 -21.69
CA PRO A 674 -56.99 -0.69 -21.80
C PRO A 674 -55.71 0.09 -22.16
N GLY A 675 -54.64 -0.10 -21.39
CA GLY A 675 -53.29 0.26 -21.80
C GLY A 675 -52.77 -0.70 -22.88
N THR A 676 -52.02 -0.18 -23.85
CA THR A 676 -51.54 -0.95 -25.01
C THR A 676 -50.66 -2.14 -24.61
N PRO A 677 -50.92 -3.36 -25.11
CA PRO A 677 -50.04 -4.51 -24.88
C PRO A 677 -48.67 -4.30 -25.54
N THR A 678 -47.59 -4.44 -24.77
CA THR A 678 -46.22 -4.48 -25.31
C THR A 678 -46.01 -5.80 -26.05
N THR A 679 -46.15 -5.78 -27.38
CA THR A 679 -45.97 -6.98 -28.20
C THR A 679 -44.52 -7.46 -28.16
N VAL A 680 -44.31 -8.75 -27.86
CA VAL A 680 -43.00 -9.40 -27.92
C VAL A 680 -42.53 -9.41 -29.39
N PRO A 681 -41.38 -8.80 -29.73
CA PRO A 681 -40.86 -8.81 -31.09
C PRO A 681 -40.36 -10.21 -31.47
N ALA A 682 -40.28 -10.51 -32.77
CA ALA A 682 -39.60 -11.72 -33.22
C ALA A 682 -38.11 -11.66 -32.85
N PRO A 683 -37.50 -12.76 -32.37
CA PRO A 683 -36.04 -12.85 -32.26
C PRO A 683 -35.39 -12.99 -33.64
N ASP A 684 -34.07 -12.80 -33.70
CA ASP A 684 -33.29 -13.08 -34.91
C ASP A 684 -33.32 -14.60 -35.18
N ILE A 685 -34.00 -15.01 -36.25
CA ILE A 685 -34.16 -16.41 -36.64
C ILE A 685 -33.53 -16.59 -38.02
N THR A 686 -32.53 -17.47 -38.11
CA THR A 686 -31.94 -17.87 -39.38
C THR A 686 -32.74 -19.00 -40.01
N ASP A 687 -33.48 -18.72 -41.08
CA ASP A 687 -34.19 -19.77 -41.84
C ASP A 687 -33.19 -20.64 -42.63
N ILE A 688 -33.17 -21.93 -42.32
CA ILE A 688 -32.40 -22.95 -43.03
C ILE A 688 -33.26 -24.15 -43.45
N VAL A 689 -34.59 -24.09 -43.32
CA VAL A 689 -35.49 -25.26 -43.54
C VAL A 689 -35.23 -25.90 -44.90
N ASP A 690 -35.15 -25.10 -45.95
CA ASP A 690 -34.99 -25.56 -47.34
C ASP A 690 -33.52 -25.81 -47.73
N LYS A 691 -32.59 -25.73 -46.75
CA LYS A 691 -31.14 -26.01 -46.91
C LYS A 691 -30.72 -27.32 -46.22
N LEU A 692 -31.56 -27.85 -45.33
CA LEU A 692 -31.25 -29.05 -44.54
C LEU A 692 -31.44 -30.34 -45.36
N PRO A 693 -30.64 -31.39 -45.09
CA PRO A 693 -30.90 -32.74 -45.60
C PRO A 693 -32.32 -33.24 -45.29
N VAL A 694 -32.97 -33.79 -46.31
CA VAL A 694 -34.31 -34.41 -46.26
C VAL A 694 -34.31 -35.78 -46.94
N HIS A 695 -35.23 -36.65 -46.58
CA HIS A 695 -35.38 -37.94 -47.26
C HIS A 695 -35.93 -37.75 -48.67
N ALA A 696 -35.43 -38.52 -49.64
CA ALA A 696 -35.85 -38.40 -51.04
C ALA A 696 -37.38 -38.57 -51.18
N THR A 697 -37.92 -39.69 -50.71
CA THR A 697 -39.32 -40.09 -50.89
C THR A 697 -40.25 -39.77 -49.72
N LEU A 698 -39.73 -39.72 -48.49
CA LEU A 698 -40.56 -39.58 -47.29
C LEU A 698 -40.82 -38.11 -47.00
N LYS A 699 -42.01 -37.80 -46.48
CA LYS A 699 -42.50 -36.45 -46.16
C LYS A 699 -43.21 -36.49 -44.80
N TYR A 700 -43.15 -35.39 -44.07
CA TYR A 700 -43.92 -35.21 -42.84
C TYR A 700 -45.37 -34.81 -43.17
N ASP A 701 -46.32 -35.23 -42.34
CA ASP A 701 -47.68 -34.71 -42.38
C ASP A 701 -47.73 -33.22 -42.03
N ARG A 702 -48.85 -32.56 -42.34
CA ARG A 702 -49.08 -31.15 -42.02
C ARG A 702 -50.37 -30.94 -41.24
N ARG A 703 -50.36 -29.91 -40.39
CA ARG A 703 -51.47 -29.43 -39.55
C ARG A 703 -51.64 -27.92 -39.74
N THR A 704 -52.83 -27.40 -39.44
CA THR A 704 -53.05 -25.95 -39.33
C THR A 704 -52.51 -25.40 -38.00
N LEU A 705 -52.18 -24.10 -37.96
CA LEU A 705 -51.50 -23.49 -36.81
C LEU A 705 -52.33 -23.50 -35.51
N ASP A 706 -53.67 -23.48 -35.62
CA ASP A 706 -54.60 -23.58 -34.48
C ASP A 706 -54.54 -24.94 -33.76
N LYS A 707 -53.93 -25.97 -34.38
CA LYS A 707 -53.68 -27.26 -33.73
C LYS A 707 -52.42 -27.25 -32.86
N ILE A 708 -51.56 -26.23 -32.97
CA ILE A 708 -50.36 -26.11 -32.16
C ILE A 708 -50.75 -25.54 -30.80
N THR A 709 -50.85 -26.40 -29.80
CA THR A 709 -51.27 -26.03 -28.43
C THR A 709 -50.13 -26.12 -27.42
N HIS A 710 -48.98 -26.68 -27.80
CA HIS A 710 -47.87 -26.97 -26.89
C HIS A 710 -46.50 -26.67 -27.53
N ILE A 711 -45.53 -26.31 -26.68
CA ILE A 711 -44.12 -26.18 -27.03
C ILE A 711 -43.33 -27.23 -26.26
N ALA A 712 -42.58 -28.05 -26.99
CA ALA A 712 -41.72 -29.10 -26.45
C ALA A 712 -40.25 -28.65 -26.45
N LEU A 713 -39.65 -28.56 -25.27
CA LEU A 713 -38.22 -28.30 -25.08
C LEU A 713 -37.45 -29.62 -25.16
N HIS A 714 -36.40 -29.59 -25.98
CA HIS A 714 -35.47 -30.70 -26.25
C HIS A 714 -34.02 -30.30 -26.00
N HIS A 715 -33.17 -31.29 -25.82
CA HIS A 715 -31.72 -31.16 -25.99
C HIS A 715 -31.25 -32.05 -27.14
N SER A 716 -30.03 -31.83 -27.66
CA SER A 716 -29.50 -32.67 -28.74
C SER A 716 -28.90 -33.99 -28.24
N ALA A 717 -28.68 -34.15 -26.92
CA ALA A 717 -28.01 -35.29 -26.30
C ALA A 717 -26.63 -35.58 -26.92
N ALA A 718 -25.98 -34.53 -27.41
CA ALA A 718 -24.75 -34.58 -28.19
C ALA A 718 -23.85 -33.39 -27.82
N PRO A 719 -22.55 -33.42 -28.18
CA PRO A 719 -21.66 -32.27 -28.00
C PRO A 719 -22.27 -31.00 -28.61
N ALA A 720 -22.15 -29.87 -27.90
CA ALA A 720 -22.88 -28.65 -28.22
C ALA A 720 -22.43 -27.94 -29.53
N ASN A 721 -21.38 -28.47 -30.19
CA ASN A 721 -20.90 -28.07 -31.52
C ASN A 721 -21.45 -28.95 -32.67
N VAL A 722 -22.45 -29.78 -32.42
CA VAL A 722 -23.19 -30.51 -33.45
C VAL A 722 -24.24 -29.58 -34.06
N THR A 723 -24.03 -29.22 -35.33
CA THR A 723 -24.85 -28.27 -36.10
C THR A 723 -26.17 -28.90 -36.58
N PRO A 724 -27.22 -28.11 -36.87
CA PRO A 724 -28.51 -28.64 -37.31
C PRO A 724 -28.45 -29.47 -38.62
N GLU A 725 -27.48 -29.21 -39.52
CA GLU A 725 -27.27 -30.02 -40.74
C GLU A 725 -26.86 -31.46 -40.39
N ARG A 726 -26.03 -31.64 -39.35
CA ARG A 726 -25.62 -32.96 -38.88
C ARG A 726 -26.78 -33.70 -38.20
N VAL A 727 -27.60 -32.98 -37.45
CA VAL A 727 -28.81 -33.51 -36.82
C VAL A 727 -29.85 -33.91 -37.87
N ALA A 728 -30.01 -33.12 -38.95
CA ALA A 728 -30.86 -33.46 -40.08
C ALA A 728 -30.35 -34.69 -40.84
N ALA A 729 -29.06 -34.73 -41.21
CA ALA A 729 -28.45 -35.88 -41.87
C ALA A 729 -28.58 -37.17 -41.03
N TYR A 730 -28.40 -37.08 -39.71
CA TYR A 730 -28.59 -38.21 -38.81
C TYR A 730 -30.03 -38.72 -38.82
N HIS A 731 -31.04 -37.85 -38.69
CA HIS A 731 -32.45 -38.27 -38.75
C HIS A 731 -32.83 -38.87 -40.12
N VAL A 732 -32.35 -38.30 -41.23
CA VAL A 732 -32.55 -38.88 -42.57
C VAL A 732 -31.89 -40.26 -42.68
N SER A 733 -30.76 -40.51 -42.03
CA SER A 733 -30.13 -41.85 -41.92
C SER A 733 -30.87 -42.83 -40.98
N LYS A 734 -32.01 -42.41 -40.41
CA LYS A 734 -32.95 -43.22 -39.62
C LYS A 734 -34.34 -43.28 -40.27
N ASP A 735 -34.39 -43.11 -41.59
CA ASP A 735 -35.61 -43.11 -42.42
C ASP A 735 -36.65 -42.05 -41.98
N TRP A 736 -36.22 -40.93 -41.41
CA TRP A 736 -37.10 -39.80 -41.14
C TRP A 736 -37.15 -38.84 -42.34
N PRO A 737 -38.30 -38.21 -42.64
CA PRO A 737 -38.42 -37.22 -43.72
C PRO A 737 -37.42 -36.06 -43.69
N GLY A 738 -36.88 -35.72 -42.52
CA GLY A 738 -35.92 -34.64 -42.30
C GLY A 738 -35.56 -34.53 -40.82
N ILE A 739 -35.31 -33.31 -40.34
CA ILE A 739 -35.04 -33.05 -38.92
C ILE A 739 -36.32 -33.04 -38.07
N GLY A 740 -36.24 -33.67 -36.89
CA GLY A 740 -37.35 -33.77 -35.94
C GLY A 740 -37.79 -32.46 -35.28
N TYR A 741 -36.94 -31.43 -35.27
CA TYR A 741 -37.18 -30.18 -34.52
C TYR A 741 -37.59 -29.02 -35.44
N HIS A 742 -38.41 -28.11 -34.91
CA HIS A 742 -38.86 -26.90 -35.61
C HIS A 742 -37.84 -25.76 -35.48
N PHE A 743 -37.17 -25.67 -34.33
CA PHE A 743 -36.09 -24.73 -34.08
C PHE A 743 -34.90 -25.42 -33.41
N TYR A 744 -33.71 -24.87 -33.64
CA TYR A 744 -32.44 -25.30 -33.05
C TYR A 744 -31.69 -24.09 -32.49
N VAL A 745 -31.16 -24.18 -31.26
CA VAL A 745 -30.51 -23.06 -30.55
C VAL A 745 -29.08 -23.44 -30.16
N GLU A 746 -28.09 -22.82 -30.80
CA GLU A 746 -26.67 -23.09 -30.58
C GLU A 746 -26.11 -22.36 -29.32
N PRO A 747 -24.92 -22.74 -28.80
CA PRO A 747 -24.39 -22.22 -27.53
C PRO A 747 -24.13 -20.71 -27.48
N ASP A 748 -23.91 -20.12 -28.65
CA ASP A 748 -23.76 -18.68 -28.90
C ASP A 748 -25.09 -17.92 -28.95
N GLY A 749 -26.22 -18.61 -28.82
CA GLY A 749 -27.56 -18.03 -28.92
C GLY A 749 -28.05 -17.79 -30.34
N THR A 750 -27.41 -18.35 -31.36
CA THR A 750 -27.95 -18.37 -32.72
C THR A 750 -29.17 -19.29 -32.78
N ILE A 751 -30.30 -18.76 -33.26
CA ILE A 751 -31.55 -19.50 -33.45
C ILE A 751 -31.69 -19.84 -34.94
N TYR A 752 -31.80 -21.12 -35.24
CA TYR A 752 -32.16 -21.61 -36.57
C TYR A 752 -33.63 -22.05 -36.59
N GLN A 753 -34.36 -21.68 -37.65
CA GLN A 753 -35.60 -22.38 -38.00
C GLN A 753 -35.25 -23.58 -38.87
N THR A 754 -35.60 -24.77 -38.38
CA THR A 754 -35.20 -26.06 -38.95
C THR A 754 -36.38 -26.86 -39.51
N ASN A 755 -37.62 -26.49 -39.18
CA ASN A 755 -38.82 -27.00 -39.85
C ASN A 755 -39.93 -25.93 -39.93
N ARG A 756 -40.94 -26.11 -40.80
CA ARG A 756 -42.11 -25.23 -40.89
C ARG A 756 -43.07 -25.49 -39.72
N LEU A 757 -43.78 -24.46 -39.23
CA LEU A 757 -44.65 -24.58 -38.04
C LEU A 757 -45.84 -25.53 -38.27
N GLU A 758 -46.28 -25.66 -39.52
CA GLU A 758 -47.34 -26.56 -39.94
C GLU A 758 -46.87 -28.03 -40.00
N THR A 759 -45.58 -28.33 -39.85
CA THR A 759 -45.05 -29.69 -40.01
C THR A 759 -45.27 -30.54 -38.77
N VAL A 760 -45.78 -31.77 -38.95
CA VAL A 760 -45.87 -32.79 -37.90
C VAL A 760 -44.54 -33.55 -37.83
N SER A 761 -43.48 -32.85 -37.42
CA SER A 761 -42.14 -33.43 -37.31
C SER A 761 -42.02 -34.42 -36.14
N TYR A 762 -41.10 -35.38 -36.23
CA TYR A 762 -40.97 -36.44 -35.23
C TYR A 762 -40.07 -35.98 -34.07
N GLN A 763 -40.65 -35.62 -32.93
CA GLN A 763 -39.90 -35.16 -31.75
C GLN A 763 -40.47 -35.62 -30.40
N VAL A 764 -41.80 -35.69 -30.24
CA VAL A 764 -42.47 -36.27 -29.06
C VAL A 764 -43.43 -37.36 -29.52
N TYR A 765 -43.18 -38.60 -29.10
CA TYR A 765 -43.97 -39.77 -29.48
C TYR A 765 -45.44 -39.57 -29.06
N GLN A 766 -46.38 -39.86 -29.96
CA GLN A 766 -47.84 -39.62 -29.79
C GLN A 766 -48.32 -38.17 -29.59
N GLN A 767 -47.44 -37.16 -29.45
CA GLN A 767 -47.84 -35.74 -29.29
C GLN A 767 -47.35 -34.78 -30.39
N ASN A 768 -46.65 -35.29 -31.41
CA ASN A 768 -46.22 -34.50 -32.59
C ASN A 768 -47.36 -33.74 -33.27
N HIS A 769 -48.59 -34.25 -33.27
CA HIS A 769 -49.71 -33.64 -34.01
C HIS A 769 -50.20 -32.29 -33.45
N TYR A 770 -49.82 -31.93 -32.21
CA TYR A 770 -50.20 -30.66 -31.58
C TYR A 770 -49.04 -29.85 -30.96
N SER A 771 -47.79 -30.30 -31.12
CA SER A 771 -46.62 -29.66 -30.51
C SER A 771 -45.54 -29.24 -31.51
N ILE A 772 -44.83 -28.17 -31.19
CA ILE A 772 -43.59 -27.76 -31.86
C ILE A 772 -42.38 -28.05 -30.97
N GLY A 773 -41.32 -28.62 -31.55
CA GLY A 773 -40.08 -28.97 -30.86
C GLY A 773 -39.00 -27.91 -31.01
N ILE A 774 -38.45 -27.42 -29.90
CA ILE A 774 -37.27 -26.53 -29.85
C ILE A 774 -36.13 -27.33 -29.24
N CYS A 775 -35.05 -27.56 -29.98
CA CYS A 775 -33.86 -28.25 -29.50
C CYS A 775 -32.78 -27.23 -29.11
N VAL A 776 -32.32 -27.29 -27.87
CA VAL A 776 -31.17 -26.52 -27.38
C VAL A 776 -29.93 -27.40 -27.49
N SER A 777 -28.91 -26.96 -28.23
CA SER A 777 -27.75 -27.80 -28.55
C SER A 777 -26.88 -28.07 -27.33
N GLY A 778 -26.68 -29.35 -27.02
CA GLY A 778 -25.88 -29.85 -25.91
C GLY A 778 -26.42 -31.15 -25.31
N ASP A 779 -25.63 -31.74 -24.41
CA ASP A 779 -26.11 -32.71 -23.42
C ASP A 779 -26.27 -32.00 -22.07
N PHE A 780 -27.48 -32.07 -21.52
CA PHE A 780 -27.88 -31.44 -20.26
C PHE A 780 -28.26 -32.49 -19.19
N THR A 781 -27.67 -33.69 -19.28
CA THR A 781 -27.77 -34.73 -18.25
C THR A 781 -27.24 -34.29 -16.89
N GLY A 782 -26.12 -33.54 -16.84
CA GLY A 782 -25.52 -33.00 -15.61
C GLY A 782 -25.07 -31.53 -15.66
N VAL A 783 -25.34 -30.83 -16.76
CA VAL A 783 -25.08 -29.39 -16.95
C VAL A 783 -26.31 -28.69 -17.50
N THR A 784 -26.39 -27.37 -17.37
CA THR A 784 -27.49 -26.55 -17.90
C THR A 784 -27.08 -25.89 -19.22
N PRO A 785 -28.04 -25.43 -20.04
CA PRO A 785 -27.75 -24.58 -21.20
C PRO A 785 -26.95 -23.33 -20.82
N THR A 786 -26.26 -22.72 -21.80
CA THR A 786 -25.56 -21.44 -21.58
C THR A 786 -26.55 -20.34 -21.17
N PRO A 787 -26.13 -19.29 -20.44
CA PRO A 787 -27.01 -18.15 -20.15
C PRO A 787 -27.60 -17.51 -21.41
N LEU A 788 -26.85 -17.55 -22.51
CA LEU A 788 -27.26 -17.02 -23.81
C LEU A 788 -28.23 -17.97 -24.56
N GLN A 789 -28.11 -19.29 -24.39
CA GLN A 789 -29.15 -20.24 -24.80
C GLN A 789 -30.44 -20.04 -24.00
N ILE A 790 -30.38 -19.84 -22.68
CA ILE A 790 -31.56 -19.54 -21.85
C ILE A 790 -32.22 -18.22 -22.28
N GLU A 791 -31.42 -17.17 -22.55
CA GLU A 791 -31.89 -15.88 -23.07
C GLU A 791 -32.67 -16.07 -24.38
N ARG A 792 -32.02 -16.63 -25.40
CA ARG A 792 -32.54 -16.69 -26.77
C ARG A 792 -33.66 -17.72 -26.90
N THR A 793 -33.61 -18.82 -26.15
CA THR A 793 -34.75 -19.76 -26.03
C THR A 793 -35.91 -19.12 -25.29
N GLY A 794 -35.68 -18.33 -24.24
CA GLY A 794 -36.73 -17.61 -23.51
C GLY A 794 -37.47 -16.59 -24.38
N HIS A 795 -36.73 -15.84 -25.20
CA HIS A 795 -37.30 -14.91 -26.19
C HIS A 795 -38.06 -15.66 -27.29
N LEU A 796 -37.49 -16.72 -27.87
CA LEU A 796 -38.15 -17.55 -28.86
C LEU A 796 -39.47 -18.15 -28.35
N VAL A 797 -39.47 -18.71 -27.13
CA VAL A 797 -40.68 -19.30 -26.53
C VAL A 797 -41.73 -18.21 -26.24
N ALA A 798 -41.34 -17.05 -25.69
CA ALA A 798 -42.26 -15.94 -25.44
C ALA A 798 -42.93 -15.43 -26.74
N TRP A 799 -42.17 -15.32 -27.82
CA TRP A 799 -42.69 -14.93 -29.13
C TRP A 799 -43.60 -16.01 -29.75
N LEU A 800 -43.22 -17.30 -29.67
CA LEU A 800 -44.05 -18.41 -30.15
C LEU A 800 -45.36 -18.54 -29.37
N MET A 801 -45.33 -18.34 -28.05
CA MET A 801 -46.52 -18.30 -27.20
C MET A 801 -47.48 -17.20 -27.65
N GLN A 802 -46.98 -15.99 -27.92
CA GLN A 802 -47.79 -14.89 -28.46
C GLN A 802 -48.33 -15.21 -29.87
N LYS A 803 -47.48 -15.75 -30.75
CA LYS A 803 -47.82 -16.03 -32.16
C LYS A 803 -48.85 -17.16 -32.33
N LEU A 804 -48.86 -18.14 -31.43
CA LEU A 804 -49.69 -19.35 -31.50
C LEU A 804 -50.74 -19.43 -30.38
N ASN A 805 -50.87 -18.39 -29.56
CA ASN A 805 -51.77 -18.33 -28.40
C ASN A 805 -51.57 -19.50 -27.40
N ILE A 806 -50.31 -19.89 -27.16
CA ILE A 806 -49.96 -21.02 -26.28
C ILE A 806 -49.77 -20.51 -24.84
N PRO A 807 -50.52 -21.03 -23.84
CA PRO A 807 -50.34 -20.66 -22.45
C PRO A 807 -49.03 -21.25 -21.88
N ILE A 808 -48.42 -20.57 -20.91
CA ILE A 808 -47.11 -20.96 -20.36
C ILE A 808 -47.12 -22.35 -19.68
N ALA A 809 -48.29 -22.84 -19.26
CA ALA A 809 -48.47 -24.19 -18.72
C ALA A 809 -48.18 -25.30 -19.77
N ASN A 810 -48.34 -25.00 -21.05
CA ASN A 810 -48.14 -25.92 -22.17
C ASN A 810 -46.70 -25.84 -22.74
N VAL A 811 -45.78 -25.19 -22.01
CA VAL A 811 -44.33 -25.19 -22.27
C VAL A 811 -43.70 -26.30 -21.44
N CYS A 812 -43.45 -27.44 -22.09
CA CYS A 812 -43.07 -28.70 -21.45
C CYS A 812 -41.74 -29.20 -22.01
N GLY A 813 -40.91 -29.83 -21.18
CA GLY A 813 -39.79 -30.63 -21.66
C GLY A 813 -40.31 -31.96 -22.22
N HIS A 814 -39.56 -32.60 -23.12
CA HIS A 814 -39.93 -33.89 -23.72
C HIS A 814 -40.40 -34.93 -22.67
N LYS A 815 -39.68 -35.08 -21.55
CA LYS A 815 -40.03 -35.96 -20.42
C LYS A 815 -41.30 -35.62 -19.62
N GLU A 816 -41.93 -34.49 -19.87
CA GLU A 816 -43.20 -34.09 -19.24
C GLU A 816 -44.43 -34.48 -20.08
N PHE A 817 -44.23 -34.93 -21.33
CA PHE A 817 -45.32 -35.41 -22.17
C PHE A 817 -45.66 -36.88 -21.84
N PRO A 818 -46.96 -37.26 -21.89
CA PRO A 818 -47.38 -38.62 -21.56
C PRO A 818 -46.78 -39.66 -22.52
N GLN A 819 -46.52 -40.86 -22.01
CA GLN A 819 -45.93 -41.99 -22.76
C GLN A 819 -44.47 -41.78 -23.24
N ASN A 820 -43.79 -40.68 -22.86
CA ASN A 820 -42.42 -40.40 -23.29
C ASN A 820 -41.40 -40.66 -22.15
N ALA A 821 -40.93 -41.90 -22.03
CA ALA A 821 -39.87 -42.27 -21.08
C ALA A 821 -38.50 -41.81 -21.58
N THR A 822 -38.07 -40.61 -21.19
CA THR A 822 -36.83 -39.97 -21.67
C THR A 822 -36.16 -39.09 -20.62
N THR A 823 -34.85 -38.89 -20.75
CA THR A 823 -34.11 -37.90 -19.95
C THR A 823 -34.27 -36.48 -20.52
N CYS A 824 -34.59 -36.35 -21.81
CA CYS A 824 -34.71 -35.09 -22.55
C CYS A 824 -35.72 -34.12 -21.89
N PRO A 825 -35.42 -32.81 -21.74
CA PRO A 825 -34.26 -32.07 -22.25
C PRO A 825 -33.08 -32.01 -21.26
N GLY A 826 -33.03 -32.89 -20.26
CA GLY A 826 -31.92 -32.96 -19.31
C GLY A 826 -32.27 -33.59 -17.96
N GLY A 827 -31.24 -33.99 -17.22
CA GLY A 827 -31.39 -34.34 -15.81
C GLY A 827 -31.80 -33.12 -14.99
N ASP A 828 -31.09 -32.00 -15.22
CA ASP A 828 -31.28 -30.71 -14.58
C ASP A 828 -32.58 -29.95 -15.00
N TRP A 829 -33.53 -30.56 -15.73
CA TRP A 829 -34.74 -29.86 -16.21
C TRP A 829 -35.73 -29.54 -15.07
N LEU A 830 -36.11 -30.55 -14.28
CA LEU A 830 -37.02 -30.44 -13.12
C LEU A 830 -36.34 -30.74 -11.77
N ALA A 831 -35.16 -31.34 -11.81
CA ALA A 831 -34.35 -31.70 -10.64
C ALA A 831 -33.01 -30.96 -10.71
N GLY A 832 -32.16 -31.13 -9.70
CA GLY A 832 -30.82 -30.52 -9.67
C GLY A 832 -30.87 -29.01 -9.82
N LYS A 833 -30.30 -28.48 -10.92
CA LYS A 833 -30.27 -27.04 -11.23
C LYS A 833 -31.59 -26.46 -11.79
N LYS A 834 -32.60 -27.32 -12.04
CA LYS A 834 -33.98 -26.95 -12.43
C LYS A 834 -34.12 -25.89 -13.53
N TRP A 835 -33.44 -26.04 -14.66
CA TRP A 835 -33.42 -24.96 -15.67
C TRP A 835 -34.78 -24.65 -16.34
N LYS A 836 -35.83 -25.45 -16.11
CA LYS A 836 -37.23 -25.05 -16.40
C LYS A 836 -37.64 -23.80 -15.62
N GLU A 837 -37.30 -23.70 -14.33
CA GLU A 837 -37.64 -22.54 -13.49
C GLU A 837 -36.93 -21.28 -14.00
N THR A 838 -35.66 -21.41 -14.44
CA THR A 838 -34.90 -20.33 -15.08
C THR A 838 -35.52 -19.89 -16.40
N LEU A 839 -35.87 -20.84 -17.28
CA LEU A 839 -36.48 -20.54 -18.58
C LEU A 839 -37.86 -19.90 -18.43
N VAL A 840 -38.72 -20.42 -17.54
CA VAL A 840 -40.04 -19.84 -17.25
C VAL A 840 -39.93 -18.42 -16.67
N THR A 841 -38.92 -18.17 -15.82
CA THR A 841 -38.62 -16.82 -15.33
C THR A 841 -38.21 -15.90 -16.48
N ARG A 842 -37.37 -16.38 -17.41
CA ARG A 842 -36.92 -15.61 -18.57
C ARG A 842 -38.06 -15.28 -19.54
N ILE A 843 -38.92 -16.24 -19.86
CA ILE A 843 -40.12 -16.06 -20.69
C ILE A 843 -40.99 -14.93 -20.12
N LYS A 844 -41.29 -14.97 -18.81
CA LYS A 844 -42.07 -13.92 -18.13
C LYS A 844 -41.39 -12.55 -18.20
N GLY A 845 -40.06 -12.50 -18.06
CA GLY A 845 -39.29 -11.26 -18.23
C GLY A 845 -39.41 -10.68 -19.63
N VAL A 846 -39.29 -11.49 -20.68
CA VAL A 846 -39.49 -11.04 -22.08
C VAL A 846 -40.92 -10.55 -22.30
N GLN A 847 -41.93 -11.25 -21.79
CA GLN A 847 -43.33 -10.82 -21.86
C GLN A 847 -43.60 -9.51 -21.10
N ALA A 848 -42.81 -9.21 -20.06
CA ALA A 848 -42.84 -7.94 -19.33
C ALA A 848 -41.98 -6.83 -20.00
N GLY A 849 -41.52 -7.02 -21.24
CA GLY A 849 -40.68 -6.07 -21.97
C GLY A 849 -39.21 -6.02 -21.52
N GLN A 850 -38.80 -6.89 -20.58
CA GLN A 850 -37.44 -6.95 -20.05
C GLN A 850 -36.52 -7.75 -20.99
N MET A 851 -36.30 -7.27 -22.21
CA MET A 851 -35.29 -7.83 -23.12
C MET A 851 -33.88 -7.56 -22.55
N GLN A 852 -33.14 -8.62 -22.28
CA GLN A 852 -31.82 -8.54 -21.67
C GLN A 852 -30.78 -8.45 -22.79
N MET A 853 -30.47 -7.21 -23.16
CA MET A 853 -29.35 -6.88 -24.05
C MET A 853 -28.03 -7.37 -23.44
N MET A 854 -27.65 -8.62 -23.71
CA MET A 854 -26.32 -9.16 -23.38
C MET A 854 -25.28 -8.64 -24.40
N THR A 855 -25.23 -7.32 -24.58
CA THR A 855 -24.20 -6.65 -25.36
C THR A 855 -22.86 -6.86 -24.66
N LYS A 856 -21.98 -7.63 -25.30
CA LYS A 856 -20.58 -7.75 -24.90
C LYS A 856 -19.96 -6.34 -24.92
N SER A 857 -19.63 -5.82 -23.75
CA SER A 857 -19.14 -4.44 -23.58
C SER A 857 -17.71 -4.25 -24.10
N ILE A 858 -17.02 -5.36 -24.38
CA ILE A 858 -15.67 -5.39 -24.93
C ILE A 858 -15.72 -6.06 -26.31
N GLY A 859 -15.25 -5.38 -27.36
CA GLY A 859 -15.18 -5.99 -28.70
C GLY A 859 -14.18 -7.15 -28.74
N HIS A 860 -12.94 -6.90 -28.31
CA HIS A 860 -11.87 -7.91 -28.30
C HIS A 860 -11.00 -7.79 -27.04
N TYR A 861 -10.89 -8.88 -26.29
CA TYR A 861 -10.02 -9.00 -25.10
C TYR A 861 -8.86 -9.98 -25.38
N MET A 862 -7.62 -9.57 -25.09
CA MET A 862 -6.46 -10.46 -25.04
C MET A 862 -6.24 -10.93 -23.60
N LEU A 863 -6.44 -12.22 -23.35
CA LEU A 863 -6.29 -12.83 -22.03
C LEU A 863 -4.89 -13.44 -21.89
N PHE A 864 -4.13 -12.87 -20.97
CA PHE A 864 -2.78 -13.29 -20.60
C PHE A 864 -2.80 -14.08 -19.28
N TRP A 865 -1.77 -14.88 -19.04
CA TRP A 865 -1.67 -15.71 -17.83
C TRP A 865 -1.00 -14.99 -16.65
N GLN A 866 -1.43 -15.35 -15.43
CA GLN A 866 -0.86 -14.85 -14.18
C GLN A 866 -0.89 -15.93 -13.09
N ARG A 867 0.10 -15.90 -12.19
CA ARG A 867 0.22 -16.70 -10.97
C ARG A 867 0.63 -15.81 -9.79
N GLN A 868 0.78 -16.39 -8.61
CA GLN A 868 1.22 -15.65 -7.41
C GLN A 868 2.69 -15.17 -7.50
N ASP A 869 3.52 -15.88 -8.26
CA ASP A 869 4.98 -15.68 -8.36
C ASP A 869 5.42 -15.02 -9.68
N ALA A 870 4.61 -15.14 -10.73
CA ALA A 870 4.98 -14.81 -12.11
C ALA A 870 3.75 -14.42 -12.95
N TRP A 871 3.99 -13.73 -14.06
CA TRP A 871 2.96 -13.36 -15.04
C TRP A 871 3.54 -13.43 -16.46
N ALA A 872 2.68 -13.33 -17.46
CA ALA A 872 2.97 -13.43 -18.89
C ALA A 872 3.81 -12.25 -19.47
N LYS A 873 4.88 -11.86 -18.79
CA LYS A 873 5.70 -10.69 -19.13
C LYS A 873 6.24 -10.77 -20.56
N GLU A 874 6.85 -11.91 -20.93
CA GLU A 874 7.42 -12.09 -22.26
C GLU A 874 6.31 -12.01 -23.32
N ASP A 875 5.24 -12.80 -23.19
CA ASP A 875 4.08 -12.81 -24.09
C ASP A 875 3.45 -11.40 -24.26
N TRP A 876 3.41 -10.60 -23.20
CA TRP A 876 2.94 -9.21 -23.21
C TRP A 876 3.89 -8.28 -24.01
N GLU A 877 5.20 -8.42 -23.82
CA GLU A 877 6.22 -7.69 -24.61
C GLU A 877 6.19 -8.11 -26.10
N ALA A 878 5.87 -9.37 -26.41
CA ALA A 878 5.64 -9.83 -27.77
C ALA A 878 4.40 -9.22 -28.44
N ALA A 879 3.33 -8.99 -27.69
CA ALA A 879 2.08 -8.45 -28.20
C ALA A 879 2.16 -6.96 -28.63
N ALA A 880 3.28 -6.26 -28.40
CA ALA A 880 3.43 -4.83 -28.68
C ALA A 880 3.01 -4.40 -30.10
N ASN A 881 3.41 -5.13 -31.14
CA ASN A 881 3.02 -4.83 -32.53
C ASN A 881 1.52 -5.07 -32.79
N TYR A 882 0.97 -6.14 -32.20
CA TYR A 882 -0.45 -6.48 -32.28
C TYR A 882 -1.30 -5.42 -31.57
N PHE A 883 -0.90 -4.99 -30.36
CA PHE A 883 -1.51 -3.86 -29.64
C PHE A 883 -1.46 -2.57 -30.48
N ALA A 884 -0.31 -2.25 -31.08
CA ALA A 884 -0.14 -1.05 -31.88
C ALA A 884 -1.09 -1.01 -33.09
N ARG A 885 -1.32 -2.16 -33.74
CA ARG A 885 -2.19 -2.33 -34.92
C ARG A 885 -3.68 -2.38 -34.57
N PHE A 886 -4.08 -3.18 -33.57
CA PHE A 886 -5.48 -3.57 -33.37
C PHE A 886 -6.17 -2.96 -32.15
N ARG A 887 -5.41 -2.34 -31.24
CA ARG A 887 -5.88 -1.66 -30.01
C ARG A 887 -6.95 -2.46 -29.22
N PRO A 888 -6.72 -3.74 -28.91
CA PRO A 888 -7.65 -4.54 -28.12
C PRO A 888 -7.62 -4.13 -26.64
N THR A 889 -8.64 -4.53 -25.88
CA THR A 889 -8.53 -4.60 -24.42
C THR A 889 -7.60 -5.77 -24.07
N ALA A 890 -6.79 -5.66 -23.01
CA ALA A 890 -5.83 -6.69 -22.63
C ALA A 890 -5.71 -6.78 -21.10
N GLY A 891 -5.57 -7.99 -20.57
CA GLY A 891 -5.43 -8.22 -19.14
C GLY A 891 -5.37 -9.69 -18.75
N PHE A 892 -5.53 -9.96 -17.46
CA PHE A 892 -5.29 -11.27 -16.83
C PHE A 892 -6.57 -11.90 -16.24
N SER A 893 -7.72 -11.25 -16.40
CA SER A 893 -8.98 -11.61 -15.75
C SER A 893 -9.89 -12.40 -16.70
N PRO A 894 -10.20 -13.68 -16.40
CA PRO A 894 -11.22 -14.41 -17.12
C PRO A 894 -12.61 -13.76 -16.96
N ASP A 895 -12.90 -13.13 -15.83
CA ASP A 895 -14.18 -12.46 -15.57
C ASP A 895 -14.37 -11.21 -16.43
N ASP A 896 -13.31 -10.46 -16.71
CA ASP A 896 -13.36 -9.37 -17.69
C ASP A 896 -13.63 -9.95 -19.09
N ALA A 897 -12.89 -11.01 -19.46
CA ALA A 897 -12.97 -11.67 -20.76
C ALA A 897 -14.35 -12.30 -21.04
N ARG A 898 -15.13 -12.66 -20.01
CA ARG A 898 -16.56 -13.07 -20.14
C ARG A 898 -17.43 -11.98 -20.76
N ASN A 899 -17.06 -10.71 -20.62
CA ASN A 899 -17.76 -9.56 -21.19
C ASN A 899 -17.34 -9.23 -22.64
N ALA A 900 -16.42 -10.00 -23.23
CA ALA A 900 -15.93 -9.76 -24.57
C ALA A 900 -16.65 -10.61 -25.65
N GLU A 901 -16.82 -10.04 -26.86
CA GLU A 901 -17.31 -10.80 -28.01
C GLU A 901 -16.24 -11.77 -28.51
N TYR A 902 -15.02 -11.28 -28.72
CA TYR A 902 -13.86 -12.08 -29.09
C TYR A 902 -12.84 -12.14 -27.94
N VAL A 903 -12.26 -13.31 -27.70
CA VAL A 903 -11.16 -13.49 -26.74
C VAL A 903 -9.99 -14.19 -27.40
N THR A 904 -8.81 -13.57 -27.36
CA THR A 904 -7.56 -14.22 -27.76
C THR A 904 -6.78 -14.61 -26.50
N ILE A 905 -6.68 -15.90 -26.22
CA ILE A 905 -5.85 -16.42 -25.13
C ILE A 905 -4.40 -16.48 -25.62
N VAL A 906 -3.47 -15.82 -24.92
CA VAL A 906 -2.05 -15.84 -25.26
C VAL A 906 -1.31 -16.82 -24.35
N GLY A 907 -0.58 -17.75 -24.97
CA GLY A 907 0.21 -18.77 -24.26
C GLY A 907 -0.52 -20.11 -24.03
N GLY A 908 0.28 -21.07 -23.55
CA GLY A 908 -0.13 -22.47 -23.40
C GLY A 908 -1.10 -22.73 -22.23
N VAL A 909 -1.57 -23.97 -22.16
CA VAL A 909 -2.59 -24.41 -21.19
C VAL A 909 -2.13 -24.41 -19.73
N ALA A 910 -0.81 -24.34 -19.50
CA ALA A 910 -0.21 -24.15 -18.19
C ALA A 910 -0.32 -22.71 -17.65
N GLY A 911 -0.73 -21.75 -18.49
CA GLY A 911 -0.99 -20.37 -18.11
C GLY A 911 -2.49 -20.06 -17.97
N VAL A 912 -3.30 -20.41 -18.97
CA VAL A 912 -4.77 -20.33 -18.94
C VAL A 912 -5.32 -21.70 -19.30
N SER A 913 -6.11 -22.32 -18.43
CA SER A 913 -6.54 -23.71 -18.59
C SER A 913 -7.59 -23.91 -19.71
N TYR A 914 -7.77 -25.17 -20.13
CA TYR A 914 -8.90 -25.53 -21.01
C TYR A 914 -10.27 -25.31 -20.36
N GLU A 915 -10.37 -25.43 -19.03
CA GLU A 915 -11.61 -25.17 -18.29
C GLU A 915 -11.99 -23.68 -18.36
N THR A 916 -11.00 -22.77 -18.27
CA THR A 916 -11.23 -21.33 -18.47
C THR A 916 -11.67 -21.03 -19.91
N GLU A 917 -11.03 -21.65 -20.90
CA GLU A 917 -11.37 -21.52 -22.33
C GLU A 917 -12.79 -22.03 -22.65
N GLN A 918 -13.19 -23.16 -22.05
CA GLN A 918 -14.55 -23.69 -22.11
C GLN A 918 -15.56 -22.79 -21.39
N ALA A 919 -15.23 -22.25 -20.22
CA ALA A 919 -16.11 -21.35 -19.47
C ALA A 919 -16.35 -20.02 -20.20
N LEU A 920 -15.36 -19.49 -20.92
CA LEU A 920 -15.50 -18.31 -21.78
C LEU A 920 -16.39 -18.62 -23.00
N THR A 921 -16.16 -19.75 -23.66
CA THR A 921 -17.01 -20.23 -24.77
C THR A 921 -18.46 -20.44 -24.29
N GLY A 922 -18.64 -21.00 -23.09
CA GLY A 922 -19.93 -21.24 -22.44
C GLY A 922 -20.69 -19.99 -21.99
N VAL A 923 -20.11 -18.79 -22.09
CA VAL A 923 -20.83 -17.50 -21.97
C VAL A 923 -20.92 -16.75 -23.30
N GLY A 924 -20.74 -17.45 -24.43
CA GLY A 924 -20.85 -16.87 -25.77
C GLY A 924 -19.68 -15.96 -26.17
N CYS A 925 -18.47 -16.18 -25.65
CA CYS A 925 -17.26 -15.57 -26.21
C CYS A 925 -16.75 -16.40 -27.40
N LYS A 926 -16.34 -15.75 -28.49
CA LYS A 926 -15.63 -16.35 -29.62
C LYS A 926 -14.14 -16.43 -29.26
N VAL A 927 -13.70 -17.59 -28.79
CA VAL A 927 -12.35 -17.77 -28.22
C VAL A 927 -11.39 -18.39 -29.25
N GLU A 928 -10.20 -17.81 -29.42
CA GLU A 928 -9.06 -18.48 -30.06
C GLU A 928 -7.81 -18.44 -29.16
N ARG A 929 -6.91 -19.42 -29.30
CA ARG A 929 -5.66 -19.52 -28.52
C ARG A 929 -4.44 -19.39 -29.42
N LEU A 930 -3.54 -18.47 -29.06
CA LEU A 930 -2.23 -18.27 -29.67
C LEU A 930 -1.15 -18.77 -28.72
N ALA A 931 -0.81 -20.06 -28.84
CA ALA A 931 0.26 -20.72 -28.09
C ALA A 931 1.33 -21.21 -29.08
N GLY A 932 2.45 -20.51 -29.16
CA GLY A 932 3.63 -20.99 -29.88
C GLY A 932 4.40 -22.07 -29.11
N VAL A 933 5.26 -22.81 -29.81
CA VAL A 933 6.10 -23.85 -29.18
C VAL A 933 7.15 -23.28 -28.21
N ASN A 934 7.42 -21.98 -28.31
CA ASN A 934 8.21 -21.17 -27.38
C ASN A 934 7.83 -19.69 -27.56
N PHE A 935 8.40 -18.83 -26.72
CA PHE A 935 8.14 -17.39 -26.73
C PHE A 935 8.31 -16.73 -28.11
N ALA A 936 9.41 -17.03 -28.82
CA ALA A 936 9.68 -16.44 -30.13
C ALA A 936 8.64 -16.86 -31.20
N ASP A 937 8.08 -18.07 -31.07
CA ASP A 937 7.01 -18.56 -31.95
C ASP A 937 5.65 -17.92 -31.62
N THR A 938 5.31 -17.71 -30.34
CA THR A 938 4.12 -16.92 -29.94
C THR A 938 4.23 -15.49 -30.50
N LYS A 939 5.40 -14.85 -30.35
CA LYS A 939 5.66 -13.52 -30.91
C LYS A 939 5.50 -13.51 -32.44
N ARG A 940 6.06 -14.50 -33.13
CA ARG A 940 5.94 -14.63 -34.59
C ARG A 940 4.49 -14.73 -35.06
N MET A 941 3.62 -15.43 -34.33
CA MET A 941 2.18 -15.49 -34.67
C MET A 941 1.48 -14.14 -34.46
N LEU A 942 1.80 -13.41 -33.38
CA LEU A 942 1.24 -12.08 -33.12
C LEU A 942 1.73 -11.02 -34.11
N ASP A 943 3.02 -11.08 -34.51
CA ASP A 943 3.60 -10.24 -35.54
C ASP A 943 2.97 -10.50 -36.93
N ASP A 944 2.75 -11.77 -37.30
CA ASP A 944 2.14 -12.17 -38.58
C ASP A 944 0.70 -11.66 -38.74
N LEU A 945 -0.12 -11.79 -37.68
CA LEU A 945 -1.46 -11.20 -37.63
C LEU A 945 -1.41 -9.66 -37.75
N ALA A 946 -0.48 -9.01 -37.04
CA ALA A 946 -0.31 -7.56 -37.10
C ALA A 946 0.14 -7.05 -38.49
N GLN A 947 1.05 -7.77 -39.15
CA GLN A 947 1.59 -7.42 -40.47
C GLN A 947 0.58 -7.69 -41.60
N THR A 948 -0.10 -8.84 -41.58
CA THR A 948 -1.15 -9.17 -42.56
C THR A 948 -2.43 -8.35 -42.35
N GLY A 949 -2.56 -7.65 -41.23
CA GLY A 949 -3.74 -6.88 -40.86
C GLY A 949 -4.94 -7.74 -40.46
N ARG A 950 -4.77 -9.06 -40.34
CA ARG A 950 -5.80 -10.00 -39.88
C ARG A 950 -5.88 -9.95 -38.35
N ARG A 951 -7.03 -9.54 -37.79
CA ARG A 951 -7.20 -9.49 -36.33
C ARG A 951 -7.12 -10.88 -35.70
N PHE A 952 -7.73 -11.89 -36.34
CA PHE A 952 -7.84 -13.25 -35.81
C PHE A 952 -7.25 -14.30 -36.75
N LYS A 953 -6.81 -15.42 -36.17
CA LYS A 953 -6.28 -16.57 -36.92
C LYS A 953 -7.38 -17.44 -37.50
N THR A 954 -8.46 -17.71 -36.74
CA THR A 954 -9.59 -18.56 -37.17
C THR A 954 -10.82 -17.77 -37.58
N PHE A 955 -11.09 -16.61 -36.98
CA PHE A 955 -12.27 -15.80 -37.29
C PHE A 955 -12.03 -14.87 -38.50
N SER A 956 -13.08 -14.61 -39.26
CA SER A 956 -13.11 -13.60 -40.33
C SER A 956 -13.95 -12.41 -39.87
N VAL A 957 -13.26 -11.30 -39.54
CA VAL A 957 -13.80 -10.09 -38.90
C VAL A 957 -12.98 -8.89 -39.34
#